data_AF-A0A3T1AKY3-F1
#
_entry.id   AF-A0A3T1AKY3-F1
#
_cell.length_a   1.000
_cell.length_b   1.000
_cell.length_c   1.000
_cell.angle_alpha   90.00
_cell.angle_beta   90.00
_cell.angle_gamma   90.00
#
_symmetry.space_group_name_H-M   'P 1'
#
loop_
_entity.id
_entity.type
_entity.pdbx_description
1 polymer ?
#
loop_
_entity_poly.entity_id
_entity_poly.type
_entity_poly.pdbx_seq_one_letter_code
_entity_poly.pdbx_strand_id
1 'polypeptide(L)'
;MSFVVTDRADLLALDADALAALANRGLVKRAAREVEREPPTLSAGDDQVVVALFADGVRTELPVGGLDRGTCSCGATTVCRHVIGLVLAYQAAAPSSPSPSSLAPSSLAPASPDSDSDLPILDGRAAGPGAEWSPGAFTDEQVVARIGSRLVTAARRAERAGYSARIRRGTVPVVELASATVRFLVPGDLGYVHTDARAGARDDVIALAVWAFRAADLHHPGEAECLVDVGGSGSAPTGSGTGLEPVLEFAADVLRFGAVHAGEGLAAAVAGHLGRLERAGLRWPFDATTELADQLAGYRERSARYSPETLADLIAELFARHRAVLAAAVSSATPAVSSATPAVSSATPAVSSATPAVSSATAEPEAPAAGMFTEVIGESASADRAASGESSAADEGTADEGTKSVKGKVTNSGAAVSRGGSAVAGSGSAVSPGGVAAGSGVVAAGVVAASPGVVAAGSGGAAVSPGAVAAGSGGVAVSPGGVAAGSGGAAVSPGVVAASPGVVAAGSGVVAGGGSGVVAGGGRGKVGGGLRARVLGTEESAETPLRRVRLDGIGARVRAVDDRRIVEIFHAQAATGVVLVSQREWTTDEDGPAIAKRRVGGGTVGALAAGVVVTESAVRSASRAVRLATSRVARSTVTVGAGAWDRLPPGLLVTDYAQLRVELDALPPRPVRARVRAELVRVLAVAEVGGFHYEPGEQRLTVEIRDVNGNAATVATTHAAVAPGRVDAVVAAFSGKHGTPRYVAGAVHRGGRKLVVDPYGILADGPPIVPDLADKDQDAARLVPDVSPGDPLAEAVTQAAAVLAEAAHTGLAHLPGGYPDRLAEARNRLARVGLHRVAVALDSLAAVLGPDPGEAAVTAWADARIRVGMVGELL
;
A
#
# COMPACT_ATOMS: atom_id res chain seq x y z
N MET A 1 58.37 4.81 -27.74
CA MET A 1 57.48 4.02 -28.62
C MET A 1 56.16 4.76 -28.70
N SER A 2 55.67 5.06 -29.90
CA SER A 2 54.37 5.69 -30.10
C SER A 2 53.27 4.68 -29.77
N PHE A 3 52.32 5.07 -28.92
CA PHE A 3 51.09 4.31 -28.69
C PHE A 3 50.31 4.26 -30.01
N VAL A 4 50.12 3.06 -30.56
CA VAL A 4 49.14 2.83 -31.62
C VAL A 4 47.80 2.66 -30.92
N VAL A 5 46.88 3.59 -31.15
CA VAL A 5 45.55 3.56 -30.55
C VAL A 5 44.83 2.28 -31.01
N THR A 6 44.72 1.31 -30.10
CA THR A 6 43.90 0.12 -30.29
C THR A 6 42.45 0.57 -30.34
N ASP A 7 41.68 0.21 -31.36
CA ASP A 7 40.32 0.75 -31.57
C ASP A 7 39.32 0.29 -30.50
N ARG A 8 39.26 1.03 -29.38
CA ARG A 8 38.32 0.87 -28.26
C ARG A 8 37.15 1.84 -28.42
N ALA A 9 36.25 1.52 -29.34
CA ALA A 9 35.03 2.30 -29.60
C ALA A 9 34.13 2.43 -28.35
N ASP A 10 34.18 1.46 -27.44
CA ASP A 10 33.51 1.50 -26.13
C ASP A 10 33.99 2.66 -25.26
N LEU A 11 35.30 2.92 -25.23
CA LEU A 11 35.87 4.04 -24.48
C LEU A 11 35.61 5.39 -25.17
N LEU A 12 35.44 5.41 -26.49
CA LEU A 12 35.10 6.62 -27.25
C LEU A 12 33.62 7.01 -27.13
N ALA A 13 32.73 6.05 -26.90
CA ALA A 13 31.30 6.29 -26.74
C ALA A 13 30.92 6.92 -25.38
N LEU A 14 31.79 6.85 -24.36
CA LEU A 14 31.51 7.36 -23.02
C LEU A 14 31.66 8.87 -22.90
N ASP A 15 30.56 9.62 -23.03
CA ASP A 15 30.56 11.06 -22.74
C ASP A 15 30.76 11.39 -21.24
N ALA A 16 30.89 12.69 -20.95
CA ALA A 16 31.15 13.18 -19.60
C ALA A 16 30.00 12.92 -18.59
N ASP A 17 28.76 12.75 -19.07
CA ASP A 17 27.60 12.44 -18.24
C ASP A 17 27.47 10.92 -18.03
N ALA A 18 27.85 10.09 -19.03
CA ALA A 18 28.02 8.63 -18.91
C ALA A 18 29.10 8.27 -17.87
N LEU A 19 30.27 8.91 -17.93
CA LEU A 19 31.33 8.78 -16.91
C LEU A 19 30.86 9.27 -15.53
N ALA A 20 30.00 10.28 -15.46
CA ALA A 20 29.44 10.76 -14.20
C ALA A 20 28.39 9.80 -13.60
N ALA A 21 27.66 9.07 -14.45
CA ALA A 21 26.68 8.06 -14.05
C ALA A 21 27.33 6.75 -13.56
N LEU A 22 28.39 6.29 -14.22
CA LEU A 22 29.12 5.07 -13.84
C LEU A 22 29.99 5.24 -12.58
N ALA A 23 30.24 6.47 -12.13
CA ALA A 23 31.04 6.76 -10.93
C ALA A 23 30.46 7.94 -10.13
N ASN A 24 31.00 9.14 -10.31
CA ASN A 24 30.51 10.35 -9.64
C ASN A 24 30.99 11.61 -10.36
N ARG A 25 30.10 12.59 -10.60
CA ARG A 25 30.42 13.88 -11.26
C ARG A 25 31.59 14.65 -10.61
N GLY A 26 31.76 14.56 -9.29
CA GLY A 26 32.88 15.17 -8.57
C GLY A 26 34.20 14.40 -8.69
N LEU A 27 34.15 13.11 -9.01
CA LEU A 27 35.33 12.29 -9.28
C LEU A 27 35.80 12.47 -10.74
N VAL A 28 34.86 12.50 -11.70
CA VAL A 28 35.13 12.86 -13.12
C VAL A 28 35.79 14.24 -13.23
N LYS A 29 35.24 15.28 -12.58
CA LYS A 29 35.82 16.63 -12.59
C LYS A 29 37.24 16.72 -12.01
N ARG A 30 37.61 15.80 -11.10
CA ARG A 30 38.97 15.72 -10.56
C ARG A 30 39.92 15.02 -11.53
N ALA A 31 39.50 13.87 -12.07
CA ALA A 31 40.25 13.14 -13.09
C ALA A 31 40.54 14.00 -14.33
N ALA A 32 39.54 14.73 -14.84
CA ALA A 32 39.70 15.62 -15.99
C ALA A 32 40.78 16.70 -15.76
N ARG A 33 40.76 17.37 -14.60
CA ARG A 33 41.78 18.37 -14.23
C ARG A 33 43.18 17.78 -14.04
N GLU A 34 43.27 16.53 -13.61
CA GLU A 34 44.54 15.83 -13.40
C GLU A 34 45.17 15.46 -14.76
N VAL A 35 44.37 14.91 -15.69
CA VAL A 35 44.78 14.62 -17.08
C VAL A 35 45.08 15.88 -17.89
N GLU A 36 44.30 16.96 -17.71
CA GLU A 36 44.54 18.26 -18.36
C GLU A 36 45.84 18.92 -17.88
N ARG A 37 46.18 18.76 -16.59
CA ARG A 37 47.43 19.26 -16.03
C ARG A 37 48.64 18.43 -16.48
N GLU A 38 48.48 17.10 -16.49
CA GLU A 38 49.58 16.16 -16.73
C GLU A 38 49.01 14.81 -17.21
N PRO A 39 48.94 14.57 -18.54
CA PRO A 39 48.29 13.37 -19.07
C PRO A 39 49.13 12.10 -18.80
N PRO A 40 48.50 10.98 -18.45
CA PRO A 40 49.20 9.71 -18.24
C PRO A 40 49.78 9.17 -19.55
N THR A 41 50.84 8.36 -19.44
CA THR A 41 51.39 7.62 -20.58
C THR A 41 50.51 6.40 -20.86
N LEU A 42 49.95 6.33 -22.07
CA LEU A 42 49.13 5.21 -22.52
C LEU A 42 49.96 4.14 -23.22
N SER A 43 49.58 2.88 -23.01
CA SER A 43 50.15 1.70 -23.64
C SER A 43 49.05 0.65 -23.86
N ALA A 44 49.20 -0.17 -24.89
CA ALA A 44 48.32 -1.32 -25.12
C ALA A 44 48.88 -2.54 -24.39
N GLY A 45 48.03 -3.25 -23.66
CA GLY A 45 48.30 -4.60 -23.15
C GLY A 45 47.76 -5.67 -24.09
N ASP A 46 47.85 -6.92 -23.66
CA ASP A 46 47.24 -8.06 -24.36
C ASP A 46 45.70 -7.97 -24.32
N ASP A 47 45.01 -8.70 -25.21
CA ASP A 47 43.53 -8.82 -25.24
C ASP A 47 42.73 -7.50 -25.14
N GLN A 48 43.15 -6.48 -25.90
CA GLN A 48 42.54 -5.13 -25.95
C GLN A 48 42.53 -4.35 -24.63
N VAL A 49 43.33 -4.76 -23.63
CA VAL A 49 43.53 -4.00 -22.39
C VAL A 49 44.23 -2.68 -22.68
N VAL A 50 43.69 -1.56 -22.17
CA VAL A 50 44.38 -0.26 -22.18
C VAL A 50 45.08 -0.08 -20.84
N VAL A 51 46.36 0.30 -20.86
CA VAL A 51 47.17 0.53 -19.65
C VAL A 51 47.66 1.97 -19.61
N ALA A 52 47.36 2.67 -18.51
CA ALA A 52 47.81 4.02 -18.22
C ALA A 52 48.82 4.05 -17.06
N LEU A 53 49.91 4.79 -17.24
CA LEU A 53 50.87 5.11 -16.18
C LEU A 53 50.80 6.60 -15.87
N PHE A 54 50.39 6.94 -14.64
CA PHE A 54 50.25 8.31 -14.16
C PHE A 54 51.55 8.85 -13.55
N ALA A 55 51.70 10.17 -13.50
CA ALA A 55 52.88 10.85 -12.95
C ALA A 55 53.09 10.62 -11.43
N ASP A 56 52.04 10.22 -10.70
CA ASP A 56 52.11 9.78 -9.31
C ASP A 56 52.60 8.32 -9.15
N GLY A 57 53.00 7.66 -10.26
CA GLY A 57 53.46 6.28 -10.30
C GLY A 57 52.34 5.24 -10.30
N VAL A 58 51.07 5.66 -10.33
CA VAL A 58 49.93 4.73 -10.37
C VAL A 58 49.81 4.10 -11.76
N ARG A 59 49.72 2.77 -11.79
CA ARG A 59 49.41 1.98 -12.98
C ARG A 59 47.94 1.57 -12.94
N THR A 60 47.24 1.78 -14.05
CA THR A 60 45.83 1.42 -14.21
C THR A 60 45.65 0.63 -15.49
N GLU A 61 44.91 -0.46 -15.43
CA GLU A 61 44.64 -1.36 -16.55
C GLU A 61 43.12 -1.53 -16.71
N LEU A 62 42.62 -1.36 -17.93
CA LEU A 62 41.18 -1.42 -18.23
C LEU A 62 40.91 -2.43 -19.36
N PRO A 63 40.42 -3.64 -19.04
CA PRO A 63 39.94 -4.61 -20.03
C PRO A 63 38.63 -4.15 -20.68
N VAL A 64 38.06 -5.00 -21.54
CA VAL A 64 36.73 -4.80 -22.15
C VAL A 64 35.59 -5.23 -21.21
N GLY A 65 34.42 -4.61 -21.37
CA GLY A 65 33.18 -4.98 -20.66
C GLY A 65 32.99 -4.36 -19.29
N GLY A 66 33.27 -3.05 -19.13
CA GLY A 66 32.90 -2.26 -17.95
C GLY A 66 34.06 -1.61 -17.18
N LEU A 67 33.79 -0.47 -16.51
CA LEU A 67 34.78 0.25 -15.69
C LEU A 67 35.11 -0.44 -14.36
N ASP A 68 34.19 -1.27 -13.86
CA ASP A 68 34.32 -2.07 -12.64
C ASP A 68 35.37 -3.18 -12.76
N ARG A 69 35.68 -3.61 -13.99
CA ARG A 69 36.78 -4.54 -14.30
C ARG A 69 38.16 -3.90 -14.33
N GLY A 70 38.25 -2.57 -14.22
CA GLY A 70 39.52 -1.85 -14.23
C GLY A 70 40.33 -2.09 -12.95
N THR A 71 41.56 -2.57 -13.09
CA THR A 71 42.49 -2.76 -11.97
C THR A 71 43.40 -1.54 -11.82
N CYS A 72 43.65 -1.11 -10.59
CA CYS A 72 44.44 0.10 -10.34
C CYS A 72 45.34 -0.04 -9.11
N SER A 73 46.62 0.32 -9.25
CA SER A 73 47.60 0.21 -8.17
C SER A 73 47.43 1.23 -7.03
N CYS A 74 46.43 2.12 -7.11
CA CYS A 74 46.15 3.09 -6.03
C CYS A 74 45.38 2.50 -4.84
N GLY A 75 45.02 1.22 -4.87
CA GLY A 75 44.39 0.50 -3.75
C GLY A 75 42.89 0.78 -3.56
N ALA A 76 42.25 1.46 -4.52
CA ALA A 76 40.80 1.65 -4.52
C ALA A 76 40.07 0.34 -4.85
N THR A 77 39.01 0.02 -4.10
CA THR A 77 38.16 -1.16 -4.31
C THR A 77 36.99 -0.92 -5.28
N THR A 78 36.88 0.29 -5.84
CA THR A 78 35.86 0.73 -6.79
C THR A 78 36.46 1.69 -7.81
N VAL A 79 35.69 2.07 -8.85
CA VAL A 79 36.13 2.97 -9.93
C VAL A 79 36.74 4.25 -9.36
N CYS A 80 38.06 4.40 -9.58
CA CYS A 80 38.85 5.49 -9.02
C CYS A 80 39.14 6.59 -10.05
N ARG A 81 39.75 7.70 -9.60
CA ARG A 81 40.06 8.83 -10.48
C ARG A 81 41.02 8.45 -11.62
N HIS A 82 41.90 7.48 -11.40
CA HIS A 82 42.85 6.97 -12.38
C HIS A 82 42.18 6.12 -13.47
N VAL A 83 41.15 5.32 -13.13
CA VAL A 83 40.35 4.58 -14.14
C VAL A 83 39.61 5.57 -15.06
N ILE A 84 39.02 6.63 -14.50
CA ILE A 84 38.39 7.68 -15.34
C ILE A 84 39.44 8.49 -16.11
N GLY A 85 40.57 8.79 -15.49
CA GLY A 85 41.68 9.50 -16.13
C GLY A 85 42.26 8.74 -17.33
N LEU A 86 42.30 7.40 -17.26
CA LEU A 86 42.68 6.54 -18.38
C LEU A 86 41.72 6.72 -19.55
N VAL A 87 40.39 6.68 -19.32
CA VAL A 87 39.38 6.87 -20.38
C VAL A 87 39.50 8.25 -21.00
N LEU A 88 39.58 9.32 -20.19
CA LEU A 88 39.70 10.69 -20.68
C LEU A 88 41.00 10.93 -21.47
N ALA A 89 42.12 10.37 -21.01
CA ALA A 89 43.39 10.44 -21.73
C ALA A 89 43.34 9.65 -23.05
N TYR A 90 42.70 8.49 -23.05
CA TYR A 90 42.51 7.66 -24.24
C TYR A 90 41.63 8.38 -25.29
N GLN A 91 40.53 9.00 -24.87
CA GLN A 91 39.69 9.85 -25.73
C GLN A 91 40.47 11.03 -26.32
N ALA A 92 41.33 11.69 -25.54
CA ALA A 92 42.16 12.79 -26.01
C ALA A 92 43.31 12.35 -26.94
N ALA A 93 43.74 11.09 -26.86
CA ALA A 93 44.78 10.51 -27.70
C ALA A 93 44.26 9.89 -29.02
N ALA A 94 42.94 9.67 -29.12
CA ALA A 94 42.33 9.12 -30.33
C ALA A 94 42.22 10.17 -31.45
N PRO A 95 42.44 9.79 -32.73
CA PRO A 95 42.27 10.71 -33.85
C PRO A 95 40.80 11.08 -34.03
N SER A 96 40.50 12.38 -34.00
CA SER A 96 39.14 12.89 -34.20
C SER A 96 38.64 12.63 -35.62
N SER A 97 37.64 11.76 -35.75
CA SER A 97 36.88 11.63 -37.00
C SER A 97 36.12 12.95 -37.28
N PRO A 98 36.00 13.38 -38.56
CA PRO A 98 35.44 14.68 -38.88
C PRO A 98 33.95 14.76 -38.54
N SER A 99 33.59 15.78 -37.76
CA SER A 99 32.22 16.08 -37.36
C SER A 99 31.37 16.51 -38.58
N PRO A 100 30.15 15.97 -38.78
CA PRO A 100 29.29 16.32 -39.91
C PRO A 100 28.58 17.67 -39.68
N SER A 101 29.30 18.79 -39.73
CA SER A 101 28.71 20.13 -39.63
C SER A 101 29.58 21.24 -40.25
N SER A 102 29.55 21.35 -41.58
CA SER A 102 29.87 22.61 -42.28
C SER A 102 29.22 22.69 -43.67
N LEU A 103 27.89 22.75 -43.72
CA LEU A 103 27.16 23.29 -44.88
C LEU A 103 26.22 24.41 -44.41
N ALA A 104 26.61 25.65 -44.73
CA ALA A 104 25.75 26.82 -44.60
C ALA A 104 24.69 26.83 -45.73
N PRO A 105 23.54 27.51 -45.54
CA PRO A 105 22.38 27.33 -46.41
C PRO A 105 22.44 28.19 -47.69
N SER A 106 21.98 27.64 -48.82
CA SER A 106 21.64 28.38 -50.04
C SER A 106 20.39 27.84 -50.74
N SER A 107 19.29 28.58 -50.60
CA SER A 107 18.26 28.91 -51.61
C SER A 107 17.67 27.86 -52.58
N LEU A 108 16.36 27.58 -52.37
CA LEU A 108 15.25 27.68 -53.35
C LEU A 108 15.26 26.90 -54.72
N ALA A 109 14.52 25.78 -54.73
CA ALA A 109 13.42 25.40 -55.67
C ALA A 109 13.66 25.22 -57.21
N PRO A 110 12.75 24.53 -57.97
CA PRO A 110 11.76 23.50 -57.64
C PRO A 110 11.77 22.22 -58.55
N ALA A 111 10.99 21.22 -58.11
CA ALA A 111 10.39 20.02 -58.76
C ALA A 111 10.59 19.67 -60.28
N SER A 112 10.69 18.35 -60.53
CA SER A 112 10.00 17.62 -61.63
C SER A 112 9.86 16.11 -61.28
N PRO A 113 8.84 15.37 -61.79
CA PRO A 113 8.53 13.99 -61.40
C PRO A 113 8.91 12.92 -62.45
N ASP A 114 8.39 11.70 -62.24
CA ASP A 114 8.23 10.56 -63.16
C ASP A 114 9.40 9.57 -63.37
N SER A 115 9.23 8.33 -62.87
CA SER A 115 9.05 7.13 -63.71
C SER A 115 8.80 5.86 -62.87
N ASP A 116 7.79 5.07 -63.25
CA ASP A 116 7.42 3.78 -62.62
C ASP A 116 8.42 2.64 -62.88
N SER A 117 8.48 1.67 -61.96
CA SER A 117 8.51 0.23 -62.33
C SER A 117 8.09 -0.67 -61.16
N ASP A 118 7.11 -1.55 -61.40
CA ASP A 118 6.56 -2.51 -60.44
C ASP A 118 7.34 -3.83 -60.31
N LEU A 119 6.99 -4.57 -59.24
CA LEU A 119 7.07 -6.03 -59.02
C LEU A 119 8.18 -6.58 -58.07
N PRO A 120 7.88 -7.69 -57.34
CA PRO A 120 8.39 -7.88 -55.99
C PRO A 120 9.51 -8.91 -55.88
N ILE A 121 10.35 -8.75 -54.86
CA ILE A 121 11.29 -9.78 -54.40
C ILE A 121 11.02 -10.09 -52.92
N LEU A 122 10.64 -11.35 -52.67
CA LEU A 122 10.71 -11.97 -51.35
C LEU A 122 12.18 -12.31 -51.06
N ASP A 123 12.71 -11.81 -49.94
CA ASP A 123 13.59 -12.51 -48.99
C ASP A 123 14.54 -11.56 -48.25
N GLY A 124 14.84 -11.90 -47.00
CA GLY A 124 16.03 -11.44 -46.27
C GLY A 124 16.24 -9.93 -46.15
N ARG A 125 15.38 -9.22 -45.42
CA ARG A 125 15.60 -7.79 -45.12
C ARG A 125 16.73 -7.60 -44.09
N ALA A 126 17.98 -7.66 -44.57
CA ALA A 126 19.09 -6.99 -43.91
C ALA A 126 18.75 -5.49 -43.74
N ALA A 127 19.09 -4.92 -42.60
CA ALA A 127 18.81 -3.52 -42.32
C ALA A 127 19.58 -2.61 -43.30
N GLY A 128 18.89 -1.63 -43.89
CA GLY A 128 19.52 -0.61 -44.71
C GLY A 128 20.43 0.31 -43.88
N PRO A 129 21.42 0.98 -44.52
CA PRO A 129 22.33 1.88 -43.82
C PRO A 129 21.56 3.09 -43.27
N GLY A 130 21.45 3.17 -41.94
CA GLY A 130 20.66 4.20 -41.24
C GLY A 130 19.86 3.69 -40.02
N ALA A 131 19.87 2.39 -39.74
CA ALA A 131 19.29 1.85 -38.51
C ALA A 131 20.14 2.24 -37.29
N GLU A 132 19.61 3.14 -36.44
CA GLU A 132 20.14 3.44 -35.11
C GLU A 132 20.14 2.14 -34.26
N TRP A 133 21.24 1.86 -33.57
CA TRP A 133 21.41 0.59 -32.85
C TRP A 133 20.41 0.44 -31.70
N SER A 134 19.80 -0.74 -31.57
CA SER A 134 18.87 -1.07 -30.49
C SER A 134 19.44 -2.11 -29.51
N PRO A 135 19.29 -1.91 -28.18
CA PRO A 135 19.57 -2.93 -27.17
C PRO A 135 18.77 -4.23 -27.31
N GLY A 136 17.68 -4.22 -28.09
CA GLY A 136 16.90 -5.44 -28.37
C GLY A 136 17.73 -6.55 -29.04
N ALA A 137 18.84 -6.18 -29.70
CA ALA A 137 19.76 -7.09 -30.38
C ALA A 137 20.60 -7.99 -29.46
N PHE A 138 20.72 -7.70 -28.15
CA PHE A 138 21.42 -8.58 -27.22
C PHE A 138 20.70 -9.93 -27.10
N THR A 139 21.44 -11.05 -27.09
CA THR A 139 20.87 -12.39 -26.93
C THR A 139 20.62 -12.73 -25.46
N ASP A 140 19.77 -13.73 -25.19
CA ASP A 140 19.49 -14.16 -23.82
C ASP A 140 20.73 -14.80 -23.16
N GLU A 141 21.64 -15.41 -23.93
CA GLU A 141 22.93 -15.93 -23.46
C GLU A 141 23.84 -14.80 -22.98
N GLN A 142 23.90 -13.68 -23.70
CA GLN A 142 24.68 -12.50 -23.30
C GLN A 142 24.11 -11.87 -22.01
N VAL A 143 22.79 -11.81 -21.88
CA VAL A 143 22.12 -11.34 -20.66
C VAL A 143 22.41 -12.29 -19.48
N VAL A 144 22.28 -13.61 -19.66
CA VAL A 144 22.62 -14.61 -18.64
C VAL A 144 24.09 -14.50 -18.22
N ALA A 145 25.01 -14.27 -19.15
CA ALA A 145 26.43 -14.08 -18.85
C ALA A 145 26.72 -12.81 -18.03
N ARG A 146 25.94 -11.73 -18.22
CA ARG A 146 26.10 -10.46 -17.49
C ARG A 146 25.49 -10.46 -16.08
N ILE A 147 24.33 -11.08 -15.88
CA ILE A 147 23.56 -10.96 -14.62
C ILE A 147 23.37 -12.29 -13.87
N GLY A 148 23.72 -13.42 -14.48
CA GLY A 148 23.56 -14.75 -13.91
C GLY A 148 22.14 -15.31 -14.02
N SER A 149 22.06 -16.65 -14.04
CA SER A 149 20.82 -17.40 -14.27
C SER A 149 19.72 -17.14 -13.22
N ARG A 150 20.08 -16.84 -11.97
CA ARG A 150 19.13 -16.53 -10.89
C ARG A 150 18.34 -15.25 -11.19
N LEU A 151 19.02 -14.17 -11.59
CA LEU A 151 18.38 -12.89 -11.91
C LEU A 151 17.59 -12.96 -13.22
N VAL A 152 18.07 -13.70 -14.23
CA VAL A 152 17.25 -13.99 -15.43
C VAL A 152 15.99 -14.79 -15.08
N THR A 153 16.05 -15.71 -14.11
CA THR A 153 14.87 -16.46 -13.65
C THR A 153 13.85 -15.55 -12.94
N ALA A 154 14.33 -14.55 -12.18
CA ALA A 154 13.49 -13.52 -11.59
C ALA A 154 12.84 -12.63 -12.68
N ALA A 155 13.63 -12.13 -13.63
CA ALA A 155 13.13 -11.36 -14.78
C ALA A 155 12.07 -12.15 -15.58
N ARG A 156 12.31 -13.43 -15.87
CA ARG A 156 11.31 -14.30 -16.53
C ARG A 156 10.01 -14.44 -15.75
N ARG A 157 10.00 -14.26 -14.42
CA ARG A 157 8.77 -14.24 -13.62
C ARG A 157 7.98 -12.95 -13.88
N ALA A 158 8.65 -11.79 -13.89
CA ALA A 158 8.05 -10.50 -14.20
C ALA A 158 7.54 -10.44 -15.66
N GLU A 159 8.29 -10.95 -16.63
CA GLU A 159 7.85 -11.11 -18.02
C GLU A 159 6.57 -11.96 -18.13
N ARG A 160 6.51 -13.10 -17.41
CA ARG A 160 5.30 -13.95 -17.40
C ARG A 160 4.09 -13.27 -16.73
N ALA A 161 4.30 -12.45 -15.71
CA ALA A 161 3.24 -11.61 -15.12
C ALA A 161 2.80 -10.47 -16.07
N GLY A 162 3.69 -10.05 -16.98
CA GLY A 162 3.49 -8.99 -17.95
C GLY A 162 3.71 -7.62 -17.32
N TYR A 163 4.72 -6.89 -17.78
CA TYR A 163 5.11 -5.57 -17.29
C TYR A 163 5.07 -4.53 -18.42
N SER A 164 4.91 -3.27 -18.06
CA SER A 164 4.97 -2.15 -19.02
C SER A 164 6.26 -1.36 -18.83
N ALA A 165 6.80 -0.84 -19.93
CA ALA A 165 8.04 -0.09 -19.96
C ALA A 165 7.92 1.10 -20.91
N ARG A 166 8.36 2.30 -20.49
CA ARG A 166 8.52 3.44 -21.40
C ARG A 166 9.93 3.38 -21.99
N ILE A 167 10.02 3.52 -23.30
CA ILE A 167 11.26 3.43 -24.06
C ILE A 167 11.52 4.76 -24.75
N ARG A 168 12.80 5.16 -24.70
CA ARG A 168 13.34 6.32 -25.42
C ARG A 168 14.53 5.86 -26.25
N ARG A 169 14.39 6.00 -27.57
CA ARG A 169 15.47 5.79 -28.55
C ARG A 169 16.26 7.09 -28.73
N GLY A 170 17.50 6.96 -29.18
CA GLY A 170 18.47 8.04 -29.31
C GLY A 170 19.88 7.53 -29.03
N THR A 171 20.85 8.46 -28.99
CA THR A 171 22.29 8.17 -28.84
C THR A 171 22.62 7.31 -27.61
N VAL A 172 21.88 7.49 -26.52
CA VAL A 172 21.89 6.60 -25.34
C VAL A 172 20.47 6.05 -25.18
N PRO A 173 20.21 4.80 -25.59
CA PRO A 173 18.91 4.17 -25.41
C PRO A 173 18.53 4.03 -23.92
N VAL A 174 17.31 4.41 -23.56
CA VAL A 174 16.81 4.39 -22.17
C VAL A 174 15.50 3.59 -22.06
N VAL A 175 15.39 2.77 -21.02
CA VAL A 175 14.14 2.15 -20.58
C VAL A 175 13.79 2.63 -19.17
N GLU A 176 12.57 3.12 -18.99
CA GLU A 176 11.99 3.46 -17.70
C GLU A 176 11.00 2.35 -17.30
N LEU A 177 11.35 1.60 -16.26
CA LEU A 177 10.57 0.52 -15.66
C LEU A 177 9.92 1.00 -14.35
N ALA A 178 9.01 0.20 -13.79
CA ALA A 178 8.36 0.48 -12.51
C ALA A 178 9.34 0.67 -11.33
N SER A 179 10.48 -0.01 -11.42
CA SER A 179 11.45 -0.20 -10.34
C SER A 179 12.78 0.51 -10.55
N ALA A 180 13.08 0.91 -11.79
CA ALA A 180 14.40 1.39 -12.19
C ALA A 180 14.36 2.05 -13.58
N THR A 181 15.35 2.90 -13.83
CA THR A 181 15.72 3.42 -15.14
C THR A 181 17.00 2.73 -15.60
N VAL A 182 17.00 2.17 -16.80
CA VAL A 182 18.12 1.47 -17.41
C VAL A 182 18.62 2.26 -18.63
N ARG A 183 19.93 2.56 -18.67
CA ARG A 183 20.58 3.31 -19.75
C ARG A 183 21.69 2.46 -20.38
N PHE A 184 21.65 2.31 -21.70
CA PHE A 184 22.66 1.61 -22.47
C PHE A 184 23.70 2.62 -22.97
N LEU A 185 24.76 2.86 -22.18
CA LEU A 185 25.71 3.95 -22.43
C LEU A 185 26.67 3.68 -23.60
N VAL A 186 26.89 2.41 -23.96
CA VAL A 186 27.76 1.99 -25.05
C VAL A 186 26.99 1.03 -25.97
N PRO A 187 26.91 1.32 -27.29
CA PRO A 187 26.34 0.39 -28.26
C PRO A 187 27.05 -0.95 -28.27
N GLY A 188 26.29 -2.04 -28.12
CA GLY A 188 26.78 -3.41 -28.23
C GLY A 188 27.49 -3.99 -27.00
N ASP A 189 27.62 -3.26 -25.89
CA ASP A 189 28.25 -3.78 -24.66
C ASP A 189 27.36 -3.65 -23.40
N LEU A 190 27.01 -4.79 -22.80
CA LEU A 190 26.24 -4.86 -21.53
C LEU A 190 27.08 -4.48 -20.29
N GLY A 191 28.40 -4.36 -20.41
CA GLY A 191 29.31 -3.94 -19.34
C GLY A 191 29.16 -2.46 -18.95
N TYR A 192 28.62 -1.63 -19.86
CA TYR A 192 28.40 -0.19 -19.63
C TYR A 192 26.92 0.17 -19.42
N VAL A 193 26.07 -0.80 -19.08
CA VAL A 193 24.68 -0.53 -18.69
C VAL A 193 24.66 0.11 -17.31
N HIS A 194 23.99 1.26 -17.20
CA HIS A 194 23.78 1.95 -15.95
C HIS A 194 22.31 1.81 -15.50
N THR A 195 22.13 1.44 -14.23
CA THR A 195 20.83 1.39 -13.56
C THR A 195 20.84 2.32 -12.35
N ASP A 196 19.74 3.04 -12.11
CA ASP A 196 19.54 3.83 -10.88
C ASP A 196 19.23 2.97 -9.64
N ALA A 197 18.86 1.69 -9.84
CA ALA A 197 18.74 0.70 -8.79
C ALA A 197 20.11 0.36 -8.16
N ARG A 198 20.08 -0.05 -6.88
CA ARG A 198 21.30 -0.43 -6.13
C ARG A 198 22.04 -1.57 -6.84
N ALA A 199 23.29 -1.30 -7.24
CA ALA A 199 24.14 -2.24 -7.97
C ALA A 199 24.17 -3.63 -7.31
N GLY A 200 23.95 -4.69 -8.09
CA GLY A 200 23.94 -6.08 -7.64
C GLY A 200 22.65 -6.54 -6.94
N ALA A 201 21.72 -5.64 -6.59
CA ALA A 201 20.44 -6.01 -5.98
C ALA A 201 19.30 -6.18 -7.00
N ARG A 202 19.46 -5.66 -8.22
CA ARG A 202 18.40 -5.47 -9.23
C ARG A 202 18.88 -5.64 -10.67
N ASP A 203 20.01 -6.30 -10.93
CA ASP A 203 20.52 -6.48 -12.30
C ASP A 203 19.53 -7.26 -13.22
N ASP A 204 18.47 -7.89 -12.65
CA ASP A 204 17.33 -8.43 -13.38
C ASP A 204 16.61 -7.38 -14.26
N VAL A 205 16.64 -6.09 -13.88
CA VAL A 205 16.06 -5.01 -14.71
C VAL A 205 16.77 -4.84 -16.05
N ILE A 206 18.03 -5.28 -16.19
CA ILE A 206 18.76 -5.26 -17.46
C ILE A 206 18.12 -6.22 -18.46
N ALA A 207 17.72 -7.42 -18.01
CA ALA A 207 16.99 -8.39 -18.84
C ALA A 207 15.63 -7.83 -19.27
N LEU A 208 14.89 -7.22 -18.33
CA LEU A 208 13.60 -6.58 -18.61
C LEU A 208 13.74 -5.41 -19.61
N ALA A 209 14.81 -4.63 -19.53
CA ALA A 209 15.07 -3.56 -20.48
C ALA A 209 15.39 -4.08 -21.90
N VAL A 210 16.18 -5.15 -22.02
CA VAL A 210 16.47 -5.80 -23.31
C VAL A 210 15.20 -6.36 -23.95
N TRP A 211 14.36 -7.08 -23.20
CA TRP A 211 13.10 -7.63 -23.72
C TRP A 211 12.07 -6.54 -24.04
N ALA A 212 12.09 -5.42 -23.31
CA ALA A 212 11.28 -4.26 -23.64
C ALA A 212 11.69 -3.63 -24.98
N PHE A 213 12.99 -3.45 -25.23
CA PHE A 213 13.46 -3.01 -26.56
C PHE A 213 13.07 -4.00 -27.67
N ARG A 214 13.20 -5.32 -27.46
CA ARG A 214 12.72 -6.32 -28.44
C ARG A 214 11.23 -6.16 -28.76
N ALA A 215 10.39 -5.93 -27.75
CA ALA A 215 8.95 -5.69 -27.96
C ALA A 215 8.69 -4.37 -28.71
N ALA A 216 9.43 -3.30 -28.40
CA ALA A 216 9.31 -2.01 -29.07
C ALA A 216 9.79 -2.04 -30.52
N ASP A 217 10.83 -2.80 -30.83
CA ASP A 217 11.34 -2.94 -32.20
C ASP A 217 10.36 -3.75 -33.07
N LEU A 218 9.60 -4.67 -32.45
CA LEU A 218 8.54 -5.43 -33.11
C LEU A 218 7.24 -4.64 -33.30
N HIS A 219 6.80 -3.89 -32.29
CA HIS A 219 5.48 -3.24 -32.26
C HIS A 219 5.47 -1.76 -32.63
N HIS A 220 6.56 -1.04 -32.34
CA HIS A 220 6.70 0.41 -32.52
C HIS A 220 8.03 0.77 -33.24
N PRO A 221 8.29 0.21 -34.44
CA PRO A 221 9.55 0.44 -35.15
C PRO A 221 9.70 1.91 -35.56
N GLY A 222 10.81 2.53 -35.17
CA GLY A 222 11.15 3.92 -35.52
C GLY A 222 10.48 5.01 -34.67
N GLU A 223 9.65 4.67 -33.68
CA GLU A 223 9.13 5.67 -32.73
C GLU A 223 10.24 6.10 -31.75
N ALA A 224 10.50 7.41 -31.65
CA ALA A 224 11.55 7.95 -30.78
C ALA A 224 11.25 7.75 -29.28
N GLU A 225 9.99 7.86 -28.88
CA GLU A 225 9.50 7.41 -27.59
C GLU A 225 8.24 6.57 -27.76
N CYS A 226 8.15 5.43 -27.07
CA CYS A 226 6.96 4.57 -27.07
C CYS A 226 6.73 3.92 -25.70
N LEU A 227 5.53 3.40 -25.49
CA LEU A 227 5.16 2.59 -24.33
C LEU A 227 4.91 1.17 -24.81
N VAL A 228 5.53 0.17 -24.18
CA VAL A 228 5.32 -1.24 -24.51
C VAL A 228 4.86 -2.06 -23.31
N ASP A 229 3.95 -3.00 -23.57
CA ASP A 229 3.66 -4.11 -22.68
C ASP A 229 4.47 -5.33 -23.14
N VAL A 230 5.21 -5.95 -22.22
CA VAL A 230 6.09 -7.10 -22.50
C VAL A 230 5.57 -8.32 -21.74
N GLY A 231 5.33 -9.41 -22.47
CA GLY A 231 4.76 -10.62 -21.90
C GLY A 231 3.29 -10.45 -21.48
N GLY A 232 2.79 -11.31 -20.60
CA GLY A 232 1.38 -11.30 -20.18
C GLY A 232 0.35 -11.50 -21.31
N SER A 233 0.78 -11.98 -22.48
CA SER A 233 -0.03 -12.08 -23.69
C SER A 233 -1.10 -13.18 -23.59
N GLY A 234 -2.33 -12.76 -23.30
CA GLY A 234 -3.53 -13.39 -23.86
C GLY A 234 -3.89 -14.80 -23.38
N SER A 235 -3.26 -15.35 -22.33
CA SER A 235 -3.91 -16.43 -21.58
C SER A 235 -5.14 -15.85 -20.88
N ALA A 236 -6.31 -16.03 -21.50
CA ALA A 236 -7.57 -15.96 -20.77
C ALA A 236 -7.43 -16.82 -19.51
N PRO A 237 -7.88 -16.37 -18.33
CA PRO A 237 -7.58 -17.05 -17.09
C PRO A 237 -8.02 -18.50 -17.17
N THR A 238 -7.04 -19.42 -17.19
CA THR A 238 -7.29 -20.82 -16.88
C THR A 238 -8.00 -20.83 -15.53
N GLY A 239 -9.19 -21.44 -15.49
CA GLY A 239 -10.32 -20.97 -14.65
C GLY A 239 -10.19 -21.08 -13.13
N SER A 240 -8.98 -21.25 -12.58
CA SER A 240 -8.67 -21.30 -11.15
C SER A 240 -8.25 -19.96 -10.54
N GLY A 241 -7.79 -18.99 -11.34
CA GLY A 241 -7.24 -17.71 -10.86
C GLY A 241 -8.27 -16.68 -10.36
N THR A 242 -7.80 -15.71 -9.57
CA THR A 242 -8.59 -14.53 -9.15
C THR A 242 -8.60 -13.41 -10.20
N GLY A 243 -7.58 -13.36 -11.06
CA GLY A 243 -7.35 -12.25 -12.00
C GLY A 243 -6.57 -11.09 -11.38
N LEU A 244 -6.07 -11.25 -10.15
CA LEU A 244 -5.26 -10.25 -9.43
C LEU A 244 -3.76 -10.56 -9.46
N GLU A 245 -3.38 -11.74 -9.91
CA GLU A 245 -2.01 -12.26 -9.82
C GLU A 245 -0.95 -11.29 -10.40
N PRO A 246 -1.15 -10.62 -11.57
CA PRO A 246 -0.20 -9.62 -12.06
C PRO A 246 -0.09 -8.37 -11.17
N VAL A 247 -1.20 -7.96 -10.54
CA VAL A 247 -1.27 -6.75 -9.71
C VAL A 247 -0.73 -7.00 -8.31
N LEU A 248 -0.85 -8.24 -7.81
CA LEU A 248 -0.22 -8.69 -6.58
C LEU A 248 1.30 -8.76 -6.72
N GLU A 249 1.83 -9.20 -7.87
CA GLU A 249 3.29 -9.17 -8.09
C GLU A 249 3.81 -7.72 -8.13
N PHE A 250 3.08 -6.80 -8.78
CA PHE A 250 3.38 -5.37 -8.72
C PHE A 250 3.35 -4.81 -7.28
N ALA A 251 2.30 -5.12 -6.51
CA ALA A 251 2.19 -4.69 -5.11
C ALA A 251 3.27 -5.34 -4.21
N ALA A 252 3.67 -6.58 -4.52
CA ALA A 252 4.79 -7.26 -3.88
C ALA A 252 6.12 -6.58 -4.17
N ASP A 253 6.36 -6.15 -5.41
CA ASP A 253 7.55 -5.36 -5.77
C ASP A 253 7.54 -3.98 -5.07
N VAL A 254 6.41 -3.28 -5.05
CA VAL A 254 6.30 -2.03 -4.27
C VAL A 254 6.64 -2.25 -2.79
N LEU A 255 6.26 -3.39 -2.20
CA LEU A 255 6.61 -3.73 -0.81
C LEU A 255 8.07 -4.19 -0.63
N ARG A 256 8.63 -4.97 -1.57
CA ARG A 256 10.02 -5.46 -1.49
C ARG A 256 11.01 -4.30 -1.53
N PHE A 257 10.75 -3.31 -2.36
CA PHE A 257 11.69 -2.22 -2.65
C PHE A 257 11.25 -0.86 -2.09
N GLY A 258 9.99 -0.70 -1.71
CA GLY A 258 9.48 0.49 -1.04
C GLY A 258 9.07 1.61 -2.00
N ALA A 259 8.18 2.48 -1.53
CA ALA A 259 7.83 3.72 -2.24
C ALA A 259 9.04 4.64 -2.49
N VAL A 260 10.04 4.61 -1.60
CA VAL A 260 11.31 5.34 -1.75
C VAL A 260 12.03 5.01 -3.07
N HIS A 261 11.85 3.79 -3.59
CA HIS A 261 12.52 3.26 -4.78
C HIS A 261 11.56 3.03 -5.96
N ALA A 262 10.39 3.69 -5.97
CA ALA A 262 9.48 3.67 -7.10
C ALA A 262 10.03 4.50 -8.29
N GLY A 263 10.37 3.83 -9.38
CA GLY A 263 11.07 4.39 -10.53
C GLY A 263 10.19 5.24 -11.46
N GLU A 264 10.81 5.84 -12.49
CA GLU A 264 10.11 6.77 -13.37
C GLU A 264 8.98 6.10 -14.17
N GLY A 265 9.20 4.87 -14.63
CA GLY A 265 8.25 4.03 -15.37
C GLY A 265 7.12 3.41 -14.53
N LEU A 266 6.99 3.75 -13.24
CA LEU A 266 5.90 3.28 -12.39
C LEU A 266 4.52 3.61 -12.99
N ALA A 267 4.34 4.84 -13.49
CA ALA A 267 3.07 5.27 -14.08
C ALA A 267 2.67 4.43 -15.30
N ALA A 268 3.65 4.02 -16.11
CA ALA A 268 3.46 3.13 -17.25
C ALA A 268 2.99 1.73 -16.81
N ALA A 269 3.69 1.11 -15.84
CA ALA A 269 3.32 -0.21 -15.33
C ALA A 269 1.94 -0.21 -14.66
N VAL A 270 1.64 0.80 -13.85
CA VAL A 270 0.31 1.01 -13.26
C VAL A 270 -0.77 1.08 -14.34
N ALA A 271 -0.57 1.85 -15.41
CA ALA A 271 -1.55 1.98 -16.49
C ALA A 271 -1.85 0.62 -17.15
N GLY A 272 -0.83 -0.21 -17.39
CA GLY A 272 -1.00 -1.57 -17.90
C GLY A 272 -1.75 -2.50 -16.93
N HIS A 273 -1.60 -2.31 -15.61
CA HIS A 273 -2.40 -3.03 -14.60
C HIS A 273 -3.85 -2.54 -14.54
N LEU A 274 -4.08 -1.23 -14.52
CA LEU A 274 -5.43 -0.62 -14.52
C LEU A 274 -6.23 -1.05 -15.76
N GLY A 275 -5.64 -0.98 -16.95
CA GLY A 275 -6.28 -1.43 -18.19
C GLY A 275 -6.54 -2.94 -18.26
N ARG A 276 -5.83 -3.77 -17.47
CA ARG A 276 -6.14 -5.20 -17.29
C ARG A 276 -7.32 -5.39 -16.33
N LEU A 277 -7.32 -4.71 -15.18
CA LEU A 277 -8.40 -4.77 -14.19
C LEU A 277 -9.73 -4.25 -14.73
N GLU A 278 -9.71 -3.16 -15.52
CA GLU A 278 -10.90 -2.58 -16.14
C GLU A 278 -11.56 -3.53 -17.14
N ARG A 279 -10.76 -4.14 -18.03
CA ARG A 279 -11.23 -5.16 -19.00
C ARG A 279 -11.78 -6.40 -18.31
N ALA A 280 -11.18 -6.80 -17.20
CA ALA A 280 -11.66 -7.91 -16.37
C ALA A 280 -12.86 -7.55 -15.47
N GLY A 281 -13.29 -6.27 -15.45
CA GLY A 281 -14.41 -5.79 -14.64
C GLY A 281 -14.15 -5.80 -13.13
N LEU A 282 -12.89 -5.85 -12.68
CA LEU A 282 -12.52 -5.97 -11.27
C LEU A 282 -12.53 -4.58 -10.60
N ARG A 283 -13.70 -4.06 -10.28
CA ARG A 283 -13.89 -2.65 -9.84
C ARG A 283 -13.17 -2.29 -8.55
N TRP A 284 -13.28 -3.08 -7.48
CA TRP A 284 -12.62 -2.73 -6.21
C TRP A 284 -11.10 -2.85 -6.30
N PRO A 285 -10.52 -3.90 -6.92
CA PRO A 285 -9.09 -3.93 -7.21
C PRO A 285 -8.61 -2.79 -8.12
N PHE A 286 -9.41 -2.34 -9.10
CA PHE A 286 -9.10 -1.18 -9.93
C PHE A 286 -9.02 0.11 -9.09
N ASP A 287 -10.03 0.37 -8.26
CA ASP A 287 -10.07 1.54 -7.39
C ASP A 287 -8.92 1.52 -6.36
N ALA A 288 -8.57 0.35 -5.81
CA ALA A 288 -7.42 0.19 -4.91
C ALA A 288 -6.07 0.40 -5.61
N THR A 289 -5.93 -0.07 -6.86
CA THR A 289 -4.71 0.11 -7.66
C THR A 289 -4.52 1.55 -8.11
N THR A 290 -5.63 2.26 -8.40
CA THR A 290 -5.61 3.70 -8.68
C THR A 290 -5.12 4.49 -7.46
N GLU A 291 -5.68 4.23 -6.28
CA GLU A 291 -5.26 4.93 -5.05
C GLU A 291 -3.82 4.56 -4.64
N LEU A 292 -3.37 3.32 -4.89
CA LEU A 292 -1.97 2.89 -4.72
C LEU A 292 -1.03 3.70 -5.62
N ALA A 293 -1.42 3.94 -6.87
CA ALA A 293 -0.66 4.78 -7.78
C ALA A 293 -0.63 6.25 -7.34
N ASP A 294 -1.75 6.79 -6.87
CA ASP A 294 -1.84 8.16 -6.34
C ASP A 294 -0.92 8.34 -5.12
N GLN A 295 -0.81 7.34 -4.23
CA GLN A 295 0.15 7.36 -3.12
C GLN A 295 1.61 7.39 -3.61
N LEU A 296 1.97 6.54 -4.56
CA LEU A 296 3.34 6.46 -5.09
C LEU A 296 3.72 7.71 -5.91
N ALA A 297 2.78 8.29 -6.66
CA ALA A 297 2.94 9.58 -7.32
C ALA A 297 3.10 10.72 -6.28
N GLY A 298 2.25 10.74 -5.25
CA GLY A 298 2.32 11.71 -4.15
C GLY A 298 3.67 11.70 -3.43
N TYR A 299 4.28 10.53 -3.23
CA TYR A 299 5.63 10.42 -2.69
C TYR A 299 6.69 11.07 -3.62
N ARG A 300 6.66 10.75 -4.92
CA ARG A 300 7.58 11.32 -5.92
C ARG A 300 7.45 12.83 -6.04
N GLU A 301 6.23 13.35 -5.98
CA GLU A 301 5.89 14.78 -5.98
C GLU A 301 6.19 15.48 -4.63
N ARG A 302 6.52 14.72 -3.57
CA ARG A 302 6.69 15.19 -2.19
C ARG A 302 5.44 15.89 -1.62
N SER A 303 4.25 15.47 -2.06
CA SER A 303 2.96 15.99 -1.61
C SER A 303 2.57 15.44 -0.24
N ALA A 304 1.89 16.25 0.58
CA ALA A 304 1.28 15.80 1.83
C ALA A 304 0.13 14.77 1.63
N ARG A 305 -0.20 14.40 0.39
CA ARG A 305 -1.10 13.27 0.07
C ARG A 305 -0.50 11.91 0.42
N TYR A 306 0.82 11.82 0.48
CA TYR A 306 1.50 10.57 0.77
C TYR A 306 1.40 10.20 2.25
N SER A 307 0.89 8.99 2.53
CA SER A 307 0.89 8.35 3.85
C SER A 307 1.41 6.92 3.70
N PRO A 308 2.48 6.53 4.43
CA PRO A 308 2.99 5.17 4.39
C PRO A 308 1.98 4.15 4.96
N GLU A 309 1.10 4.57 5.87
CA GLU A 309 0.00 3.74 6.40
C GLU A 309 -1.04 3.45 5.31
N THR A 310 -1.43 4.48 4.56
CA THR A 310 -2.38 4.36 3.44
C THR A 310 -1.80 3.47 2.34
N LEU A 311 -0.53 3.67 1.99
CA LEU A 311 0.22 2.77 1.10
C LEU A 311 0.18 1.31 1.58
N ALA A 312 0.47 1.07 2.86
CA ALA A 312 0.46 -0.26 3.44
C ALA A 312 -0.94 -0.90 3.43
N ASP A 313 -1.99 -0.12 3.70
CA ASP A 313 -3.37 -0.60 3.65
C ASP A 313 -3.80 -1.00 2.24
N LEU A 314 -3.40 -0.23 1.21
CA LEU A 314 -3.72 -0.53 -0.18
C LEU A 314 -3.05 -1.82 -0.68
N ILE A 315 -1.78 -2.04 -0.32
CA ILE A 315 -1.08 -3.29 -0.60
C ILE A 315 -1.77 -4.45 0.12
N ALA A 316 -2.05 -4.31 1.42
CA ALA A 316 -2.73 -5.33 2.21
C ALA A 316 -4.16 -5.62 1.71
N GLU A 317 -4.88 -4.62 1.19
CA GLU A 317 -6.20 -4.75 0.60
C GLU A 317 -6.19 -5.69 -0.61
N LEU A 318 -5.24 -5.51 -1.54
CA LEU A 318 -5.10 -6.36 -2.71
C LEU A 318 -4.87 -7.84 -2.31
N PHE A 319 -3.96 -8.08 -1.37
CA PHE A 319 -3.71 -9.42 -0.82
C PHE A 319 -4.94 -10.00 -0.10
N ALA A 320 -5.68 -9.20 0.68
CA ALA A 320 -6.87 -9.64 1.38
C ALA A 320 -7.98 -10.06 0.40
N ARG A 321 -8.24 -9.27 -0.65
CA ARG A 321 -9.23 -9.60 -1.70
C ARG A 321 -8.89 -10.90 -2.41
N HIS A 322 -7.61 -11.09 -2.77
CA HIS A 322 -7.15 -12.34 -3.38
C HIS A 322 -7.35 -13.56 -2.46
N ARG A 323 -6.85 -13.49 -1.22
CA ARG A 323 -6.99 -14.56 -0.22
C ARG A 323 -8.45 -14.92 0.04
N ALA A 324 -9.35 -13.93 0.13
CA ALA A 324 -10.77 -14.16 0.36
C ALA A 324 -11.47 -14.89 -0.81
N VAL A 325 -11.10 -14.59 -2.06
CA VAL A 325 -11.64 -15.30 -3.24
C VAL A 325 -11.14 -16.75 -3.30
N LEU A 326 -9.85 -16.98 -3.03
CA LEU A 326 -9.29 -18.34 -2.99
C LEU A 326 -9.89 -19.18 -1.86
N ALA A 327 -10.04 -18.62 -0.65
CA ALA A 327 -10.66 -19.32 0.48
C ALA A 327 -12.12 -19.73 0.18
N ALA A 328 -12.89 -18.90 -0.53
CA ALA A 328 -14.23 -19.27 -1.00
C ALA A 328 -14.20 -20.45 -1.98
N ALA A 329 -13.25 -20.45 -2.93
CA ALA A 329 -13.12 -21.54 -3.90
C ALA A 329 -12.85 -22.88 -3.20
N VAL A 330 -11.90 -22.92 -2.25
CA VAL A 330 -11.57 -24.13 -1.46
C VAL A 330 -12.77 -24.60 -0.63
N SER A 331 -13.49 -23.68 0.02
CA SER A 331 -14.69 -24.01 0.81
C SER A 331 -15.79 -24.61 -0.07
N SER A 332 -16.04 -24.05 -1.25
CA SER A 332 -17.04 -24.57 -2.20
C SER A 332 -16.65 -25.88 -2.89
N ALA A 333 -15.34 -26.21 -2.95
CA ALA A 333 -14.82 -27.44 -3.53
C ALA A 333 -14.86 -28.64 -2.56
N THR A 334 -15.18 -28.42 -1.28
CA THR A 334 -15.30 -29.48 -0.27
C THR A 334 -16.74 -29.99 -0.24
N PRO A 335 -17.06 -31.17 -0.80
CA PRO A 335 -18.42 -31.68 -0.75
C PRO A 335 -18.83 -31.96 0.70
N ALA A 336 -19.99 -31.45 1.11
CA ALA A 336 -20.57 -31.80 2.40
C ALA A 336 -20.86 -33.31 2.43
N VAL A 337 -20.07 -34.05 3.20
CA VAL A 337 -20.33 -35.47 3.49
C VAL A 337 -21.60 -35.53 4.32
N SER A 338 -22.72 -35.69 3.63
CA SER A 338 -24.01 -35.89 4.26
C SER A 338 -23.96 -37.21 5.04
N SER A 339 -24.08 -37.13 6.36
CA SER A 339 -24.07 -38.27 7.27
C SER A 339 -25.38 -39.06 7.15
N ALA A 340 -25.56 -39.75 6.03
CA ALA A 340 -26.61 -40.74 5.85
C ALA A 340 -26.24 -41.99 6.66
N THR A 341 -26.83 -42.12 7.85
CA THR A 341 -26.66 -43.29 8.71
C THR A 341 -27.06 -44.57 7.97
N PRO A 342 -26.14 -45.53 7.74
CA PRO A 342 -26.52 -46.78 7.10
C PRO A 342 -27.26 -47.66 8.12
N ALA A 343 -28.51 -48.01 7.80
CA ALA A 343 -29.24 -49.04 8.53
C ALA A 343 -28.64 -50.41 8.19
N VAL A 344 -27.83 -50.99 9.09
CA VAL A 344 -27.24 -52.33 8.92
C VAL A 344 -28.10 -53.36 9.63
N SER A 345 -28.54 -54.38 8.89
CA SER A 345 -29.35 -55.48 9.40
C SER A 345 -28.57 -56.40 10.34
N SER A 346 -29.28 -56.98 11.31
CA SER A 346 -28.73 -57.91 12.30
C SER A 346 -28.43 -59.30 11.73
N ALA A 347 -27.17 -59.73 11.77
CA ALA A 347 -26.78 -61.15 11.66
C ALA A 347 -25.43 -61.45 12.34
N THR A 348 -25.44 -62.40 13.28
CA THR A 348 -24.30 -63.19 13.80
C THR A 348 -24.48 -64.67 13.36
N PRO A 349 -23.67 -65.71 13.72
CA PRO A 349 -22.34 -65.92 14.36
C PRO A 349 -21.19 -64.90 14.26
N ALA A 350 -19.92 -65.24 14.56
CA ALA A 350 -19.37 -66.33 15.38
C ALA A 350 -17.95 -65.96 15.89
N VAL A 351 -17.61 -66.43 17.09
CA VAL A 351 -16.32 -66.20 17.76
C VAL A 351 -15.32 -67.30 17.40
N SER A 352 -14.06 -66.95 17.15
CA SER A 352 -12.93 -67.88 17.31
C SER A 352 -11.71 -67.17 17.90
N SER A 353 -11.15 -67.77 18.94
CA SER A 353 -10.07 -67.26 19.78
C SER A 353 -8.68 -67.68 19.29
N ALA A 354 -7.72 -66.75 19.29
CA ALA A 354 -6.29 -67.08 19.26
C ALA A 354 -5.42 -65.94 19.84
N THR A 355 -5.10 -66.03 21.14
CA THR A 355 -3.81 -65.54 21.70
C THR A 355 -2.75 -66.60 21.41
N PRO A 356 -1.46 -66.27 21.18
CA PRO A 356 -0.58 -65.54 22.13
C PRO A 356 0.34 -64.52 21.39
N ALA A 357 1.45 -63.96 21.88
CA ALA A 357 2.21 -64.08 23.13
C ALA A 357 2.87 -62.73 23.48
N VAL A 358 3.24 -62.55 24.76
CA VAL A 358 3.99 -61.39 25.26
C VAL A 358 5.50 -61.59 25.07
N SER A 359 6.25 -60.54 24.78
CA SER A 359 7.67 -60.43 25.18
C SER A 359 8.03 -58.99 25.49
N SER A 360 8.52 -58.79 26.71
CA SER A 360 8.84 -57.51 27.34
C SER A 360 10.35 -57.19 27.23
N ALA A 361 10.69 -55.90 27.09
CA ALA A 361 12.01 -55.39 27.44
C ALA A 361 11.88 -53.99 28.03
N THR A 362 12.26 -53.85 29.30
CA THR A 362 12.28 -52.62 30.09
C THR A 362 13.66 -51.96 30.07
N ALA A 363 13.72 -50.62 30.02
CA ALA A 363 14.84 -49.84 30.53
C ALA A 363 14.37 -48.43 30.93
N GLU A 364 14.65 -48.05 32.18
CA GLU A 364 14.42 -46.70 32.73
C GLU A 364 15.63 -45.77 32.49
N PRO A 365 15.50 -44.44 32.65
CA PRO A 365 16.56 -43.47 32.34
C PRO A 365 17.44 -43.10 33.55
N GLU A 366 18.72 -42.81 33.30
CA GLU A 366 19.63 -42.17 34.26
C GLU A 366 19.85 -40.68 33.94
N ALA A 367 19.82 -39.84 34.97
CA ALA A 367 20.50 -38.54 35.03
C ALA A 367 21.87 -38.73 35.71
N PRO A 368 22.82 -37.76 35.65
CA PRO A 368 22.95 -36.90 36.84
C PRO A 368 23.62 -35.50 36.68
N ALA A 369 23.51 -34.75 37.79
CA ALA A 369 24.53 -33.85 38.40
C ALA A 369 24.69 -32.37 37.95
N ALA A 370 25.20 -31.58 38.92
CA ALA A 370 25.23 -30.12 38.96
C ALA A 370 26.47 -29.57 39.72
N GLY A 371 26.70 -28.25 39.63
CA GLY A 371 27.62 -27.44 40.45
C GLY A 371 27.62 -25.99 39.90
N MET A 372 27.37 -24.88 40.62
CA MET A 372 27.74 -24.38 41.96
C MET A 372 29.11 -23.65 42.00
N PHE A 373 29.11 -22.33 42.28
CA PHE A 373 30.17 -21.45 42.87
C PHE A 373 29.65 -19.98 42.79
N THR A 374 28.93 -19.45 43.80
CA THR A 374 29.36 -18.62 44.97
C THR A 374 29.60 -17.12 44.73
N GLU A 375 29.37 -16.36 45.79
CA GLU A 375 29.11 -14.92 45.89
C GLU A 375 30.23 -14.19 46.67
N VAL A 376 30.43 -12.89 46.45
CA VAL A 376 31.24 -12.00 47.32
C VAL A 376 30.55 -10.65 47.47
N ILE A 377 30.50 -10.18 48.72
CA ILE A 377 29.74 -9.00 49.21
C ILE A 377 30.63 -7.74 49.24
N GLY A 378 30.02 -6.55 49.12
CA GLY A 378 30.69 -5.28 49.39
C GLY A 378 29.70 -4.14 49.69
N GLU A 379 29.40 -3.90 50.97
CA GLU A 379 28.60 -2.77 51.43
C GLU A 379 29.42 -1.47 51.54
N SER A 380 28.77 -0.32 51.35
CA SER A 380 28.92 0.85 52.26
C SER A 380 27.87 1.92 51.94
N ALA A 381 27.29 2.51 52.99
CA ALA A 381 26.38 3.64 52.94
C ALA A 381 27.01 4.87 53.62
N SER A 382 26.60 6.10 53.26
CA SER A 382 26.11 7.11 54.23
C SER A 382 25.99 8.55 53.66
N ALA A 383 24.80 9.13 53.85
CA ALA A 383 24.50 10.47 54.40
C ALA A 383 24.97 11.81 53.74
N ASP A 384 23.96 12.66 53.51
CA ASP A 384 23.84 14.09 53.83
C ASP A 384 24.95 15.12 53.52
N ARG A 385 24.60 16.14 52.73
CA ARG A 385 24.19 17.46 53.28
C ARG A 385 23.60 18.43 52.25
N ALA A 386 22.72 19.30 52.73
CA ALA A 386 22.15 20.42 51.98
C ALA A 386 23.07 21.66 51.96
N ALA A 387 22.90 22.50 50.93
CA ALA A 387 23.29 23.91 50.96
C ALA A 387 22.26 24.74 50.17
N SER A 388 21.62 25.68 50.85
CA SER A 388 20.65 26.64 50.32
C SER A 388 21.34 27.85 49.68
N GLY A 389 20.60 28.58 48.82
CA GLY A 389 21.08 29.82 48.20
C GLY A 389 19.93 30.60 47.57
N GLU A 390 19.25 31.42 48.36
CA GLU A 390 18.26 32.39 47.89
C GLU A 390 18.94 33.66 47.36
N SER A 391 18.37 34.30 46.34
CA SER A 391 18.34 35.77 46.23
C SER A 391 17.21 36.24 45.31
N SER A 392 16.59 37.36 45.68
CA SER A 392 15.31 37.85 45.15
C SER A 392 15.42 39.14 44.32
N ALA A 393 14.51 39.27 43.35
CA ALA A 393 13.71 40.45 42.99
C ALA A 393 14.32 41.88 42.90
N ALA A 394 14.21 42.47 41.69
CA ALA A 394 13.70 43.83 41.34
C ALA A 394 13.62 43.87 39.78
N ASP A 395 12.58 44.34 39.07
CA ASP A 395 11.86 45.63 39.10
C ASP A 395 12.80 46.81 38.73
N GLU A 396 12.52 47.74 37.80
CA GLU A 396 11.34 48.16 37.03
C GLU A 396 11.71 48.43 35.54
N GLY A 397 10.79 48.99 34.72
CA GLY A 397 11.21 50.02 33.72
C GLY A 397 10.82 49.84 32.25
N THR A 398 9.69 50.43 31.88
CA THR A 398 9.20 50.70 30.51
C THR A 398 10.19 51.42 29.56
N ALA A 399 10.18 51.08 28.26
CA ALA A 399 10.33 52.04 27.16
C ALA A 399 9.75 51.52 25.83
N ASP A 400 9.28 52.47 25.01
CA ASP A 400 8.62 52.31 23.70
C ASP A 400 9.62 52.36 22.52
N GLU A 401 9.10 52.08 21.33
CA GLU A 401 9.52 52.47 19.97
C GLU A 401 9.79 51.31 18.98
N GLY A 402 9.16 51.45 17.81
CA GLY A 402 9.05 50.40 16.81
C GLY A 402 10.23 50.27 15.85
N THR A 403 10.37 49.10 15.24
CA THR A 403 11.37 48.84 14.19
C THR A 403 10.72 48.70 12.81
N LYS A 404 11.29 49.44 11.85
CA LYS A 404 10.84 49.47 10.45
C LYS A 404 11.23 48.21 9.71
N SER A 405 10.37 47.81 8.77
CA SER A 405 10.66 46.81 7.75
C SER A 405 11.88 47.21 6.89
N VAL A 406 12.88 46.33 6.79
CA VAL A 406 13.94 46.40 5.77
C VAL A 406 14.13 45.02 5.13
N LYS A 407 14.11 45.03 3.80
CA LYS A 407 14.14 43.87 2.91
C LYS A 407 15.60 43.43 2.66
N GLY A 408 16.03 42.33 3.27
CA GLY A 408 17.40 41.81 3.16
C GLY A 408 17.49 40.44 2.49
N LYS A 409 17.85 40.40 1.20
CA LYS A 409 18.16 39.17 0.46
C LYS A 409 19.59 38.72 0.80
N VAL A 410 19.74 37.55 1.44
CA VAL A 410 21.07 36.94 1.67
C VAL A 410 21.09 35.51 1.13
N THR A 411 21.82 35.31 0.05
CA THR A 411 22.37 34.01 -0.35
C THR A 411 23.59 33.72 0.52
N ASN A 412 23.74 32.51 1.08
CA ASN A 412 25.03 32.12 1.63
C ASN A 412 25.34 30.64 1.37
N SER A 413 26.47 30.42 0.69
CA SER A 413 27.09 29.12 0.49
C SER A 413 28.17 28.94 1.57
N GLY A 414 27.93 28.07 2.54
CA GLY A 414 28.88 27.80 3.64
C GLY A 414 29.55 26.45 3.50
N ALA A 415 30.84 26.43 3.14
CA ALA A 415 31.65 25.21 3.16
C ALA A 415 32.10 24.87 4.59
N ALA A 416 32.00 23.60 4.99
CA ALA A 416 32.57 23.10 6.24
C ALA A 416 33.99 22.59 6.02
N VAL A 417 34.94 23.08 6.82
CA VAL A 417 36.37 22.70 6.79
C VAL A 417 36.63 21.62 7.82
N SER A 418 37.22 20.50 7.40
CA SER A 418 37.66 19.42 8.29
C SER A 418 39.15 19.51 8.60
N ARG A 419 39.52 19.55 9.89
CA ARG A 419 40.87 19.26 10.40
C ARG A 419 40.80 18.67 11.81
N GLY A 420 41.70 17.73 12.10
CA GLY A 420 41.87 17.13 13.43
C GLY A 420 41.90 15.60 13.34
N GLY A 421 43.08 15.02 13.12
CA GLY A 421 43.29 13.57 13.14
C GLY A 421 44.21 13.15 14.28
N SER A 422 44.17 11.86 14.63
CA SER A 422 45.23 11.18 15.39
C SER A 422 45.37 9.72 14.94
N ALA A 423 46.59 9.38 14.55
CA ALA A 423 47.16 8.03 14.51
C ALA A 423 47.63 7.65 15.95
N VAL A 424 48.01 6.43 16.34
CA VAL A 424 47.96 5.05 15.79
C VAL A 424 48.20 4.12 16.99
N ALA A 425 47.64 2.91 16.99
CA ALA A 425 48.21 1.78 17.75
C ALA A 425 47.79 0.47 17.07
N GLY A 426 48.77 -0.33 16.65
CA GLY A 426 48.52 -1.63 16.03
C GLY A 426 48.77 -2.78 17.01
N SER A 427 48.06 -3.88 16.82
CA SER A 427 48.49 -5.21 17.21
C SER A 427 48.02 -6.20 16.15
N GLY A 428 48.91 -7.10 15.72
CA GLY A 428 48.62 -8.09 14.69
C GLY A 428 48.82 -9.49 15.22
N SER A 429 47.93 -10.41 14.83
CA SER A 429 48.06 -11.88 14.83
C SER A 429 46.71 -12.47 14.42
N ALA A 430 46.59 -13.63 13.80
CA ALA A 430 47.50 -14.38 12.92
C ALA A 430 46.61 -15.40 12.17
N VAL A 431 46.87 -15.66 10.89
CA VAL A 431 46.14 -16.71 10.15
C VAL A 431 46.86 -18.05 10.34
N SER A 432 46.10 -19.13 10.54
CA SER A 432 46.58 -20.50 10.34
C SER A 432 45.55 -21.30 9.52
N PRO A 433 45.98 -22.04 8.48
CA PRO A 433 45.08 -22.80 7.61
C PRO A 433 44.91 -24.27 8.08
N GLY A 434 43.82 -24.90 7.65
CA GLY A 434 43.60 -26.35 7.77
C GLY A 434 42.75 -26.83 6.60
N GLY A 435 43.29 -27.72 5.76
CA GLY A 435 42.69 -28.10 4.49
C GLY A 435 41.99 -29.46 4.47
N VAL A 436 40.98 -29.55 3.59
CA VAL A 436 40.53 -30.70 2.78
C VAL A 436 40.43 -32.11 3.39
N ALA A 437 39.21 -32.67 3.29
CA ALA A 437 39.01 -34.07 2.91
C ALA A 437 37.74 -34.16 2.04
N ALA A 438 37.82 -34.88 0.92
CA ALA A 438 36.70 -35.10 -0.01
C ALA A 438 36.04 -36.47 0.20
N GLY A 439 34.75 -36.59 -0.10
CA GLY A 439 34.01 -37.85 -0.08
C GLY A 439 32.86 -37.82 -1.10
N SER A 440 32.77 -38.85 -1.95
CA SER A 440 31.81 -38.89 -3.08
C SER A 440 30.35 -38.97 -2.63
N GLY A 441 29.46 -38.40 -3.45
CA GLY A 441 28.01 -38.38 -3.19
C GLY A 441 27.25 -39.59 -3.76
N VAL A 442 25.94 -39.61 -3.45
CA VAL A 442 24.90 -40.41 -4.12
C VAL A 442 23.68 -39.51 -4.35
N VAL A 443 22.97 -39.76 -5.45
CA VAL A 443 21.81 -39.00 -5.92
C VAL A 443 20.51 -39.30 -5.16
N ALA A 444 19.60 -38.30 -5.18
CA ALA A 444 18.17 -38.42 -5.56
C ALA A 444 17.10 -37.91 -4.56
N ALA A 445 15.96 -37.56 -5.17
CA ALA A 445 14.62 -37.35 -4.62
C ALA A 445 14.36 -36.06 -3.79
N GLY A 446 13.46 -35.22 -4.31
CA GLY A 446 12.97 -34.03 -3.63
C GLY A 446 11.93 -34.34 -2.55
N VAL A 447 11.94 -33.56 -1.46
CA VAL A 447 10.96 -33.66 -0.38
C VAL A 447 9.80 -32.71 -0.67
N VAL A 448 8.66 -33.29 -1.05
CA VAL A 448 7.36 -32.60 -1.01
C VAL A 448 6.90 -32.59 0.45
N ALA A 449 6.90 -31.41 1.08
CA ALA A 449 6.33 -31.25 2.41
C ALA A 449 4.79 -31.28 2.33
N ALA A 450 4.20 -32.46 2.55
CA ALA A 450 2.76 -32.63 2.60
C ALA A 450 2.18 -32.12 3.94
N SER A 451 1.06 -31.42 3.86
CA SER A 451 0.30 -30.96 5.03
C SER A 451 -0.25 -32.14 5.86
N PRO A 452 -0.25 -32.08 7.20
CA PRO A 452 -0.88 -33.10 8.03
C PRO A 452 -2.41 -32.96 7.96
N GLY A 453 -3.03 -33.83 7.16
CA GLY A 453 -4.47 -34.02 7.12
C GLY A 453 -4.98 -34.92 8.26
N VAL A 454 -6.18 -34.59 8.73
CA VAL A 454 -7.06 -35.33 9.65
C VAL A 454 -6.85 -36.85 9.66
N VAL A 455 -6.59 -37.41 10.85
CA VAL A 455 -6.72 -38.85 11.11
C VAL A 455 -7.90 -39.08 12.06
N ALA A 456 -8.91 -39.82 11.61
CA ALA A 456 -10.02 -40.28 12.44
C ALA A 456 -9.97 -41.81 12.54
N ALA A 457 -9.86 -42.33 13.75
CA ALA A 457 -10.01 -43.76 14.05
C ALA A 457 -10.85 -43.90 15.33
N GLY A 458 -11.86 -44.77 15.29
CA GLY A 458 -12.91 -44.83 16.30
C GLY A 458 -12.76 -45.97 17.31
N SER A 459 -13.16 -45.67 18.55
CA SER A 459 -13.75 -46.56 19.57
C SER A 459 -13.04 -47.87 19.98
N GLY A 460 -12.59 -47.89 21.23
CA GLY A 460 -12.48 -49.06 22.10
C GLY A 460 -12.40 -48.58 23.55
N GLY A 461 -13.43 -48.81 24.35
CA GLY A 461 -13.59 -48.13 25.65
C GLY A 461 -13.48 -49.05 26.87
N ALA A 462 -13.25 -48.47 28.05
CA ALA A 462 -13.76 -48.93 29.34
C ALA A 462 -13.58 -47.83 30.41
N ALA A 463 -14.58 -47.69 31.28
CA ALA A 463 -14.62 -46.66 32.33
C ALA A 463 -13.77 -47.02 33.56
N VAL A 464 -13.28 -45.99 34.27
CA VAL A 464 -13.34 -45.91 35.74
C VAL A 464 -13.59 -44.45 36.16
N SER A 465 -14.58 -44.22 37.02
CA SER A 465 -14.66 -43.04 37.90
C SER A 465 -14.51 -43.57 39.34
N PRO A 466 -13.89 -42.82 40.27
CA PRO A 466 -14.65 -41.79 40.99
C PRO A 466 -13.84 -40.54 41.42
N GLY A 467 -14.53 -39.48 41.85
CA GLY A 467 -13.86 -38.31 42.45
C GLY A 467 -14.73 -37.06 42.48
N ALA A 468 -15.75 -37.03 43.36
CA ALA A 468 -16.58 -35.84 43.54
C ALA A 468 -16.00 -34.89 44.59
N VAL A 469 -16.02 -33.58 44.31
CA VAL A 469 -16.17 -32.51 45.31
C VAL A 469 -16.97 -31.37 44.69
N ALA A 470 -18.01 -30.93 45.39
CA ALA A 470 -18.85 -29.81 45.01
C ALA A 470 -18.77 -28.73 46.09
N ALA A 471 -18.90 -27.46 45.68
CA ALA A 471 -19.23 -26.35 46.57
C ALA A 471 -20.23 -25.45 45.84
N GLY A 472 -21.35 -25.12 46.50
CA GLY A 472 -22.42 -24.26 45.96
C GLY A 472 -22.08 -22.77 45.98
N SER A 473 -22.98 -21.87 45.56
CA SER A 473 -24.30 -21.71 46.22
C SER A 473 -25.42 -21.09 45.36
N GLY A 474 -26.66 -21.52 45.60
CA GLY A 474 -27.92 -20.80 45.26
C GLY A 474 -28.40 -20.90 43.80
N GLY A 475 -29.64 -21.27 43.47
CA GLY A 475 -30.78 -21.64 44.32
C GLY A 475 -31.90 -22.37 43.54
N VAL A 476 -32.87 -22.91 44.27
CA VAL A 476 -33.96 -23.84 43.86
C VAL A 476 -35.08 -23.04 43.13
N ALA A 477 -35.83 -23.52 42.12
CA ALA A 477 -36.94 -24.47 42.33
C ALA A 477 -37.64 -25.04 41.05
N VAL A 478 -37.84 -26.36 41.09
CA VAL A 478 -39.11 -27.12 40.89
C VAL A 478 -39.84 -27.13 39.53
N SER A 479 -39.98 -28.36 39.00
CA SER A 479 -41.05 -28.80 38.07
C SER A 479 -41.98 -29.79 38.78
N PRO A 480 -43.28 -29.84 38.44
CA PRO A 480 -43.85 -31.04 37.78
C PRO A 480 -44.97 -30.69 36.76
N GLY A 481 -45.47 -31.54 35.86
CA GLY A 481 -45.18 -32.94 35.50
C GLY A 481 -46.34 -33.50 34.62
N GLY A 482 -46.24 -34.75 34.12
CA GLY A 482 -47.43 -35.61 33.86
C GLY A 482 -48.14 -35.62 32.49
N VAL A 483 -47.68 -36.53 31.60
CA VAL A 483 -48.44 -37.50 30.75
C VAL A 483 -49.60 -37.15 29.76
N ALA A 484 -49.42 -37.70 28.54
CA ALA A 484 -50.38 -38.43 27.68
C ALA A 484 -51.28 -37.73 26.61
N ALA A 485 -50.78 -37.79 25.36
CA ALA A 485 -51.42 -38.20 24.10
C ALA A 485 -52.81 -37.67 23.64
N GLY A 486 -52.85 -37.07 22.44
CA GLY A 486 -54.10 -36.93 21.66
C GLY A 486 -54.04 -35.89 20.52
N SER A 487 -53.96 -36.37 19.27
CA SER A 487 -54.14 -35.66 17.99
C SER A 487 -54.64 -34.20 17.98
N GLY A 488 -53.83 -33.28 17.46
CA GLY A 488 -54.21 -31.90 17.12
C GLY A 488 -53.02 -31.14 16.53
N GLY A 489 -53.25 -30.30 15.52
CA GLY A 489 -52.17 -29.61 14.80
C GLY A 489 -51.69 -28.30 15.44
N ALA A 490 -50.57 -27.80 14.89
CA ALA A 490 -49.91 -26.50 15.11
C ALA A 490 -48.86 -26.39 16.24
N ALA A 491 -47.83 -25.59 15.92
CA ALA A 491 -46.76 -25.04 16.78
C ALA A 491 -45.82 -26.02 17.51
N VAL A 492 -44.62 -26.21 16.94
CA VAL A 492 -43.41 -26.58 17.71
C VAL A 492 -42.26 -25.67 17.29
N SER A 493 -41.79 -24.85 18.23
CA SER A 493 -40.52 -24.13 18.12
C SER A 493 -39.40 -25.03 18.66
N PRO A 494 -38.31 -25.27 17.92
CA PRO A 494 -37.00 -25.51 18.52
C PRO A 494 -36.39 -24.14 18.88
N GLY A 495 -35.95 -23.87 20.10
CA GLY A 495 -35.35 -24.81 21.05
C GLY A 495 -33.88 -24.94 20.68
N VAL A 496 -33.05 -24.07 21.24
CA VAL A 496 -31.65 -23.85 20.83
C VAL A 496 -30.83 -25.14 20.96
N VAL A 497 -30.43 -25.69 19.81
CA VAL A 497 -29.28 -26.57 19.70
C VAL A 497 -28.14 -25.73 19.16
N ALA A 498 -27.10 -25.53 19.96
CA ALA A 498 -25.92 -24.76 19.58
C ALA A 498 -25.03 -25.56 18.60
N ALA A 499 -25.41 -25.55 17.33
CA ALA A 499 -24.53 -25.93 16.22
C ALA A 499 -24.06 -24.65 15.52
N SER A 500 -22.75 -24.40 15.52
CA SER A 500 -22.13 -23.25 14.85
C SER A 500 -22.42 -23.25 13.34
N PRO A 501 -23.12 -22.25 12.77
CA PRO A 501 -23.28 -22.15 11.33
C PRO A 501 -22.09 -21.41 10.70
N GLY A 502 -21.59 -21.93 9.59
CA GLY A 502 -20.67 -21.19 8.73
C GLY A 502 -21.33 -19.93 8.16
N VAL A 503 -20.53 -18.88 7.95
CA VAL A 503 -21.00 -17.56 7.50
C VAL A 503 -21.64 -17.64 6.12
N VAL A 504 -22.96 -17.50 6.06
CA VAL A 504 -23.71 -17.15 4.84
C VAL A 504 -24.53 -15.89 5.10
N ALA A 505 -23.85 -14.76 5.19
CA ALA A 505 -24.49 -13.45 5.28
C ALA A 505 -25.18 -13.09 3.95
N ALA A 506 -26.43 -13.54 3.82
CA ALA A 506 -27.40 -12.99 2.88
C ALA A 506 -27.80 -11.59 3.40
N GLY A 507 -27.45 -10.55 2.66
CA GLY A 507 -27.87 -9.19 3.00
C GLY A 507 -29.39 -9.06 2.86
N SER A 508 -30.09 -8.83 3.97
CA SER A 508 -31.52 -8.53 3.95
C SER A 508 -31.72 -7.08 3.50
N GLY A 509 -32.65 -6.83 2.57
CA GLY A 509 -32.77 -5.51 1.94
C GLY A 509 -33.87 -5.32 0.90
N VAL A 510 -34.85 -6.22 0.79
CA VAL A 510 -36.08 -5.97 0.00
C VAL A 510 -37.29 -6.51 0.77
N VAL A 511 -37.98 -5.61 1.47
CA VAL A 511 -39.34 -5.88 1.97
C VAL A 511 -40.33 -5.30 0.97
N ALA A 512 -41.06 -6.15 0.28
CA ALA A 512 -42.04 -5.74 -0.72
C ALA A 512 -43.35 -5.28 -0.05
N GLY A 513 -43.49 -3.97 0.20
CA GLY A 513 -44.77 -3.35 0.55
C GLY A 513 -45.59 -3.07 -0.72
N GLY A 514 -46.76 -3.70 -0.87
CA GLY A 514 -47.64 -3.49 -2.01
C GLY A 514 -48.40 -2.15 -1.93
N GLY A 515 -48.43 -1.39 -3.03
CA GLY A 515 -49.07 -0.06 -3.06
C GLY A 515 -49.05 0.65 -4.42
N SER A 516 -49.84 0.16 -5.37
CA SER A 516 -50.36 0.84 -6.57
C SER A 516 -49.44 1.78 -7.41
N GLY A 517 -48.84 1.21 -8.46
CA GLY A 517 -49.01 1.73 -9.83
C GLY A 517 -48.28 3.02 -10.29
N VAL A 518 -47.01 2.89 -10.71
CA VAL A 518 -46.45 3.63 -11.87
C VAL A 518 -45.53 2.69 -12.68
N VAL A 519 -45.59 2.78 -14.01
CA VAL A 519 -44.84 1.90 -14.93
C VAL A 519 -43.34 2.23 -14.93
N ALA A 520 -42.50 1.23 -14.64
CA ALA A 520 -41.04 1.30 -14.77
C ALA A 520 -40.52 0.26 -15.78
N GLY A 521 -39.62 0.68 -16.67
CA GLY A 521 -39.01 -0.19 -17.68
C GLY A 521 -38.14 -1.28 -17.05
N GLY A 522 -38.17 -2.48 -17.64
CA GLY A 522 -37.63 -3.69 -17.01
C GLY A 522 -36.12 -3.69 -16.78
N GLY A 523 -35.72 -3.56 -15.52
CA GLY A 523 -34.44 -4.07 -15.01
C GLY A 523 -34.65 -5.43 -14.35
N ARG A 524 -34.04 -6.49 -14.88
CA ARG A 524 -34.00 -7.80 -14.19
C ARG A 524 -33.17 -7.65 -12.91
N GLY A 525 -33.83 -7.67 -11.75
CA GLY A 525 -33.14 -7.70 -10.47
C GLY A 525 -32.28 -8.96 -10.35
N LYS A 526 -30.96 -8.79 -10.29
CA LYS A 526 -30.04 -9.90 -9.98
C LYS A 526 -30.17 -10.28 -8.51
N VAL A 527 -30.49 -11.54 -8.24
CA VAL A 527 -30.27 -12.17 -6.94
C VAL A 527 -28.77 -12.11 -6.66
N GLY A 528 -28.39 -11.72 -5.45
CA GLY A 528 -27.04 -11.19 -5.15
C GLY A 528 -25.89 -12.11 -5.54
N GLY A 529 -24.88 -11.55 -6.22
CA GLY A 529 -23.68 -12.27 -6.62
C GLY A 529 -22.93 -12.90 -5.44
N GLY A 530 -22.34 -14.07 -5.70
CA GLY A 530 -21.54 -14.82 -4.71
C GLY A 530 -20.33 -14.04 -4.19
N LEU A 531 -19.61 -14.59 -3.19
CA LEU A 531 -18.55 -13.87 -2.49
C LEU A 531 -17.53 -13.18 -3.43
N ARG A 532 -17.13 -13.86 -4.52
CA ARG A 532 -16.23 -13.30 -5.55
C ARG A 532 -16.74 -11.98 -6.14
N ALA A 533 -18.04 -11.87 -6.43
CA ALA A 533 -18.64 -10.66 -6.98
C ALA A 533 -18.60 -9.50 -5.98
N ARG A 534 -18.89 -9.77 -4.70
CA ARG A 534 -18.81 -8.75 -3.64
C ARG A 534 -17.36 -8.29 -3.38
N VAL A 535 -16.41 -9.23 -3.34
CA VAL A 535 -14.99 -8.96 -3.01
C VAL A 535 -14.23 -8.32 -4.18
N LEU A 536 -14.58 -8.61 -5.44
CA LEU A 536 -13.89 -8.07 -6.62
C LEU A 536 -14.68 -6.96 -7.35
N GLY A 537 -15.99 -6.83 -7.11
CA GLY A 537 -16.85 -5.85 -7.79
C GLY A 537 -17.26 -6.24 -9.21
N THR A 538 -17.20 -7.52 -9.59
CA THR A 538 -17.43 -7.99 -10.98
C THR A 538 -18.84 -7.76 -11.52
N GLU A 539 -19.81 -7.45 -10.66
CA GLU A 539 -21.19 -7.14 -11.06
C GLU A 539 -21.49 -5.63 -11.04
N GLU A 540 -20.52 -4.80 -10.66
CA GLU A 540 -20.68 -3.35 -10.60
C GLU A 540 -20.32 -2.69 -11.94
N SER A 541 -21.28 -1.93 -12.45
CA SER A 541 -21.06 -1.07 -13.62
C SER A 541 -20.15 0.10 -13.25
N ALA A 542 -19.08 0.32 -14.03
CA ALA A 542 -18.12 1.40 -13.79
C ALA A 542 -18.82 2.75 -13.62
N GLU A 543 -19.77 3.05 -14.52
CA GLU A 543 -20.66 4.20 -14.43
C GLU A 543 -22.11 3.80 -14.71
N THR A 544 -23.05 4.42 -13.99
CA THR A 544 -24.49 4.27 -14.15
C THR A 544 -25.12 5.65 -14.41
N PRO A 545 -25.78 5.88 -15.56
CA PRO A 545 -26.52 7.11 -15.78
C PRO A 545 -27.77 7.16 -14.91
N LEU A 546 -27.96 8.28 -14.22
CA LEU A 546 -29.09 8.58 -13.36
C LEU A 546 -29.97 9.63 -14.04
N ARG A 547 -31.29 9.40 -14.06
CA ARG A 547 -32.29 10.31 -14.65
C ARG A 547 -33.32 10.71 -13.60
N ARG A 548 -33.70 12.00 -13.56
CA ARG A 548 -34.72 12.55 -12.65
C ARG A 548 -34.51 12.15 -11.19
N VAL A 549 -33.32 12.39 -10.67
CA VAL A 549 -32.96 12.01 -9.30
C VAL A 549 -33.14 13.19 -8.35
N ARG A 550 -33.79 12.91 -7.22
CA ARG A 550 -33.76 13.73 -6.01
C ARG A 550 -32.63 13.24 -5.10
N LEU A 551 -31.86 14.20 -4.60
CA LEU A 551 -30.74 14.01 -3.68
C LEU A 551 -30.94 14.98 -2.52
N ASP A 552 -31.10 14.45 -1.30
CA ASP A 552 -31.23 15.25 -0.10
C ASP A 552 -29.84 15.46 0.51
N GLY A 553 -29.39 16.71 0.63
CA GLY A 553 -28.11 17.06 1.25
C GLY A 553 -28.09 16.67 2.73
N ILE A 554 -27.06 15.92 3.13
CA ILE A 554 -26.83 15.46 4.50
C ILE A 554 -25.48 15.95 5.06
N GLY A 555 -24.96 17.05 4.52
CA GLY A 555 -23.72 17.68 4.96
C GLY A 555 -22.55 17.59 3.99
N ALA A 556 -21.38 18.00 4.46
CA ALA A 556 -20.14 18.02 3.69
C ALA A 556 -18.91 17.83 4.60
N ARG A 557 -17.79 17.45 3.99
CA ARG A 557 -16.46 17.42 4.61
C ARG A 557 -15.48 18.21 3.74
N VAL A 558 -14.70 19.09 4.35
CA VAL A 558 -13.63 19.87 3.72
C VAL A 558 -12.30 19.32 4.21
N ARG A 559 -11.39 19.05 3.28
CA ARG A 559 -10.01 18.62 3.55
C ARG A 559 -9.06 19.57 2.83
N ALA A 560 -7.96 19.94 3.49
CA ALA A 560 -6.82 20.58 2.85
C ALA A 560 -5.72 19.54 2.66
N VAL A 561 -5.09 19.52 1.49
CA VAL A 561 -3.82 18.85 1.28
C VAL A 561 -2.96 19.75 0.41
N ASP A 562 -1.82 20.17 0.93
CA ASP A 562 -0.98 21.23 0.36
C ASP A 562 -1.82 22.52 0.08
N ASP A 563 -1.70 23.09 -1.11
CA ASP A 563 -2.47 24.23 -1.60
C ASP A 563 -3.88 23.87 -2.11
N ARG A 564 -4.28 22.59 -2.00
CA ARG A 564 -5.54 22.10 -2.56
C ARG A 564 -6.61 21.94 -1.49
N ARG A 565 -7.84 22.30 -1.86
CA ARG A 565 -9.06 22.15 -1.06
C ARG A 565 -9.95 21.13 -1.72
N ILE A 566 -10.18 20.02 -1.03
CA ILE A 566 -11.06 18.94 -1.46
C ILE A 566 -12.34 19.04 -0.63
N VAL A 567 -13.49 19.07 -1.30
CA VAL A 567 -14.80 19.04 -0.65
C VAL A 567 -15.60 17.84 -1.12
N GLU A 568 -16.05 17.04 -0.17
CA GLU A 568 -17.00 15.96 -0.36
C GLU A 568 -18.37 16.42 0.13
N ILE A 569 -19.36 16.43 -0.76
CA ILE A 569 -20.75 16.76 -0.42
C ILE A 569 -21.56 15.46 -0.40
N PHE A 570 -22.23 15.18 0.72
CA PHE A 570 -22.94 13.94 0.95
C PHE A 570 -24.43 14.10 0.63
N HIS A 571 -24.96 13.19 -0.19
CA HIS A 571 -26.31 13.24 -0.72
C HIS A 571 -27.05 11.92 -0.44
N ALA A 572 -28.08 11.94 0.39
CA ALA A 572 -28.96 10.80 0.56
C ALA A 572 -29.89 10.63 -0.66
N GLN A 573 -29.91 9.44 -1.25
CA GLN A 573 -30.82 9.08 -2.35
C GLN A 573 -31.90 8.12 -1.82
N ALA A 574 -32.97 8.69 -1.26
CA ALA A 574 -34.04 7.94 -0.58
C ALA A 574 -34.63 6.79 -1.41
N ALA A 575 -34.80 6.98 -2.73
CA ALA A 575 -35.33 5.97 -3.65
C ALA A 575 -34.47 4.68 -3.77
N THR A 576 -33.22 4.71 -3.30
CA THR A 576 -32.27 3.59 -3.38
C THR A 576 -31.62 3.23 -2.04
N GLY A 577 -31.87 4.01 -0.98
CA GLY A 577 -31.27 3.78 0.34
C GLY A 577 -29.74 3.89 0.41
N VAL A 578 -29.11 4.68 -0.48
CA VAL A 578 -27.66 4.92 -0.47
C VAL A 578 -27.32 6.39 -0.32
N VAL A 579 -26.12 6.66 0.18
CA VAL A 579 -25.47 7.97 0.11
C VAL A 579 -24.60 8.02 -1.15
N LEU A 580 -24.72 9.09 -1.91
CA LEU A 580 -23.82 9.45 -3.02
C LEU A 580 -22.93 10.62 -2.62
N VAL A 581 -21.73 10.70 -3.20
CA VAL A 581 -20.75 11.75 -2.87
C VAL A 581 -20.38 12.58 -4.09
N SER A 582 -20.62 13.89 -4.02
CA SER A 582 -20.09 14.85 -5.00
C SER A 582 -18.74 15.37 -4.51
N GLN A 583 -17.62 14.94 -5.10
CA GLN A 583 -16.30 15.51 -4.80
C GLN A 583 -16.01 16.74 -5.70
N ARG A 584 -15.39 17.77 -5.13
CA ARG A 584 -14.76 18.89 -5.85
C ARG A 584 -13.36 19.16 -5.29
N GLU A 585 -12.48 19.68 -6.13
CA GLU A 585 -11.11 20.03 -5.80
C GLU A 585 -10.78 21.40 -6.42
N TRP A 586 -10.07 22.24 -5.67
CA TRP A 586 -9.56 23.53 -6.12
C TRP A 586 -8.19 23.81 -5.51
N THR A 587 -7.28 24.41 -6.28
CA THR A 587 -6.07 25.05 -5.73
C THR A 587 -6.46 26.43 -5.18
N THR A 588 -6.43 26.60 -3.87
CA THR A 588 -6.82 27.83 -3.17
C THR A 588 -6.49 27.74 -1.67
N ASP A 589 -6.23 28.89 -1.05
CA ASP A 589 -6.05 29.05 0.38
C ASP A 589 -7.37 29.07 1.18
N GLU A 590 -8.51 29.33 0.51
CA GLU A 590 -9.86 29.44 1.11
C GLU A 590 -10.19 28.34 2.14
N ASP A 591 -10.91 28.74 3.18
CA ASP A 591 -11.46 27.87 4.23
C ASP A 591 -12.90 27.42 3.91
N GLY A 592 -13.44 26.53 4.74
CA GLY A 592 -14.79 26.00 4.62
C GLY A 592 -15.88 27.06 4.41
N PRO A 593 -15.94 28.13 5.23
CA PRO A 593 -16.88 29.24 5.05
C PRO A 593 -16.76 30.01 3.74
N ALA A 594 -15.54 30.18 3.21
CA ALA A 594 -15.35 30.75 1.88
C ALA A 594 -15.80 29.77 0.78
N ILE A 595 -15.39 28.50 0.87
CA ILE A 595 -15.75 27.45 -0.08
C ILE A 595 -17.27 27.22 -0.11
N ALA A 596 -17.97 27.34 1.02
CA ALA A 596 -19.43 27.24 1.13
C ALA A 596 -20.17 28.16 0.14
N LYS A 597 -19.58 29.31 -0.18
CA LYS A 597 -20.11 30.36 -1.07
C LYS A 597 -19.78 30.09 -2.55
N ARG A 598 -18.81 29.22 -2.86
CA ARG A 598 -18.45 28.85 -4.26
C ARG A 598 -19.62 28.16 -4.96
N ARG A 599 -19.84 28.50 -6.24
CA ARG A 599 -20.86 27.87 -7.09
C ARG A 599 -20.36 26.59 -7.74
N VAL A 600 -21.19 25.55 -7.68
CA VAL A 600 -20.94 24.23 -8.25
C VAL A 600 -22.24 23.72 -8.88
N GLY A 601 -22.26 23.60 -10.21
CA GLY A 601 -23.48 23.22 -10.93
C GLY A 601 -24.63 24.19 -10.67
N GLY A 602 -25.77 23.68 -10.21
CA GLY A 602 -27.01 24.45 -10.00
C GLY A 602 -27.10 25.28 -8.71
N GLY A 603 -26.09 25.26 -7.84
CA GLY A 603 -26.14 25.95 -6.53
C GLY A 603 -24.76 26.32 -5.98
N THR A 604 -24.71 26.75 -4.72
CA THR A 604 -23.45 26.87 -3.96
C THR A 604 -23.12 25.57 -3.23
N VAL A 605 -21.86 25.38 -2.81
CA VAL A 605 -21.45 24.21 -2.01
C VAL A 605 -22.32 24.06 -0.76
N GLY A 606 -22.56 25.15 -0.01
CA GLY A 606 -23.45 25.12 1.16
C GLY A 606 -24.90 24.74 0.82
N ALA A 607 -25.44 25.26 -0.29
CA ALA A 607 -26.79 24.93 -0.72
C ALA A 607 -26.94 23.47 -1.21
N LEU A 608 -25.88 22.87 -1.76
CA LEU A 608 -25.85 21.45 -2.12
C LEU A 608 -25.71 20.53 -0.89
N ALA A 609 -25.00 20.99 0.15
CA ALA A 609 -24.75 20.23 1.38
C ALA A 609 -25.95 20.22 2.35
N ALA A 610 -26.66 21.35 2.44
CA ALA A 610 -27.80 21.56 3.35
C ALA A 610 -29.16 21.67 2.63
N GLY A 611 -29.23 21.35 1.34
CA GLY A 611 -30.44 21.51 0.52
C GLY A 611 -30.82 20.27 -0.28
N VAL A 612 -31.99 20.33 -0.91
CA VAL A 612 -32.50 19.30 -1.80
C VAL A 612 -32.07 19.64 -3.22
N VAL A 613 -31.39 18.70 -3.89
CA VAL A 613 -30.99 18.80 -5.28
C VAL A 613 -31.89 17.90 -6.13
N VAL A 614 -32.53 18.48 -7.15
CA VAL A 614 -33.28 17.72 -8.16
C VAL A 614 -32.58 17.89 -9.50
N THR A 615 -32.27 16.78 -10.17
CA THR A 615 -31.50 16.80 -11.42
C THR A 615 -32.10 15.86 -12.47
N GLU A 616 -32.27 16.36 -13.71
CA GLU A 616 -32.71 15.53 -14.83
C GLU A 616 -31.64 14.50 -15.26
N SER A 617 -30.35 14.78 -15.04
CA SER A 617 -29.24 13.92 -15.46
C SER A 617 -28.03 14.01 -14.54
N ALA A 618 -27.59 12.87 -14.02
CA ALA A 618 -26.33 12.70 -13.31
C ALA A 618 -25.67 11.37 -13.71
N VAL A 619 -24.41 11.17 -13.34
CA VAL A 619 -23.69 9.90 -13.52
C VAL A 619 -23.14 9.45 -12.18
N ARG A 620 -23.34 8.18 -11.83
CA ARG A 620 -22.89 7.54 -10.59
C ARG A 620 -21.82 6.50 -10.88
N SER A 621 -20.67 6.54 -10.21
CA SER A 621 -19.66 5.47 -10.29
C SER A 621 -20.06 4.23 -9.47
N ALA A 622 -19.40 3.10 -9.71
CA ALA A 622 -19.45 1.93 -8.81
C ALA A 622 -19.14 2.33 -7.34
N SER A 623 -18.13 3.18 -7.15
CA SER A 623 -17.71 3.73 -5.84
C SER A 623 -18.65 4.81 -5.25
N ARG A 624 -19.90 4.95 -5.75
CA ARG A 624 -20.92 5.93 -5.31
C ARG A 624 -20.54 7.40 -5.43
N ALA A 625 -19.48 7.75 -6.16
CA ALA A 625 -19.24 9.14 -6.56
C ALA A 625 -20.34 9.57 -7.54
N VAL A 626 -20.87 10.79 -7.41
CA VAL A 626 -21.89 11.34 -8.32
C VAL A 626 -21.40 12.61 -8.99
N ARG A 627 -21.56 12.65 -10.32
CA ARG A 627 -21.29 13.82 -11.15
C ARG A 627 -22.61 14.34 -11.71
N LEU A 628 -23.06 15.48 -11.19
CA LEU A 628 -24.21 16.21 -11.74
C LEU A 628 -23.85 16.75 -13.13
N ALA A 629 -24.72 16.56 -14.12
CA ALA A 629 -24.48 17.08 -15.46
C ALA A 629 -24.61 18.62 -15.48
N THR A 630 -23.78 19.28 -16.29
CA THR A 630 -23.67 20.75 -16.38
C THR A 630 -24.17 21.33 -17.71
N SER A 631 -24.88 20.54 -18.53
CA SER A 631 -25.36 20.99 -19.84
C SER A 631 -26.59 21.90 -19.74
N ARG A 632 -26.81 22.77 -20.73
CA ARG A 632 -27.98 23.67 -20.80
C ARG A 632 -29.34 22.95 -20.76
N VAL A 633 -29.35 21.65 -21.09
CA VAL A 633 -30.55 20.79 -21.11
C VAL A 633 -30.73 20.05 -19.78
N ALA A 634 -29.63 19.64 -19.12
CA ALA A 634 -29.66 18.97 -17.83
C ALA A 634 -29.64 19.97 -16.66
N ARG A 635 -30.74 20.72 -16.49
CA ARG A 635 -30.87 21.62 -15.34
C ARG A 635 -30.89 20.81 -14.03
N SER A 636 -30.08 21.25 -13.08
CA SER A 636 -30.17 20.84 -11.68
C SER A 636 -30.72 22.02 -10.87
N THR A 637 -31.79 21.82 -10.13
CA THR A 637 -32.36 22.83 -9.22
C THR A 637 -32.00 22.48 -7.78
N VAL A 638 -31.69 23.50 -6.98
CA VAL A 638 -31.32 23.35 -5.56
C VAL A 638 -32.29 24.17 -4.73
N THR A 639 -32.87 23.57 -3.71
CA THR A 639 -33.80 24.22 -2.76
C THR A 639 -33.30 23.99 -1.34
N VAL A 640 -32.92 25.07 -0.66
CA VAL A 640 -32.47 25.01 0.74
C VAL A 640 -33.68 24.95 1.67
N GLY A 641 -33.62 24.08 2.67
CA GLY A 641 -34.67 23.85 3.67
C GLY A 641 -34.29 22.68 4.57
N ALA A 642 -35.14 22.32 5.53
CA ALA A 642 -34.87 21.28 6.55
C ALA A 642 -34.66 19.84 6.01
N GLY A 643 -34.59 19.64 4.69
CA GLY A 643 -34.59 18.32 4.06
C GLY A 643 -35.88 17.53 4.32
N ALA A 644 -35.85 16.24 3.99
CA ALA A 644 -36.84 15.26 4.43
C ALA A 644 -36.12 14.10 5.14
N TRP A 645 -35.25 14.42 6.10
CA TRP A 645 -34.42 13.43 6.82
C TRP A 645 -35.29 12.44 7.62
N ASP A 646 -36.48 12.89 8.07
CA ASP A 646 -37.56 12.11 8.67
C ASP A 646 -38.14 11.03 7.75
N ARG A 647 -37.99 11.18 6.43
CA ARG A 647 -38.53 10.27 5.39
C ARG A 647 -37.46 9.44 4.69
N LEU A 648 -36.23 9.47 5.21
CA LEU A 648 -35.17 8.60 4.71
C LEU A 648 -35.48 7.13 5.03
N PRO A 649 -35.14 6.18 4.14
CA PRO A 649 -35.41 4.77 4.36
C PRO A 649 -34.59 4.22 5.55
N PRO A 650 -35.03 3.12 6.20
CA PRO A 650 -34.35 2.57 7.38
C PRO A 650 -32.86 2.20 7.20
N GLY A 651 -32.40 1.95 5.98
CA GLY A 651 -30.98 1.72 5.68
C GLY A 651 -30.10 2.98 5.77
N LEU A 652 -30.71 4.18 5.85
CA LEU A 652 -30.04 5.46 6.01
C LEU A 652 -30.41 6.16 7.33
N LEU A 653 -31.69 6.11 7.71
CA LEU A 653 -32.19 6.67 8.97
C LEU A 653 -32.15 5.63 10.09
N VAL A 654 -31.38 5.92 11.13
CA VAL A 654 -31.13 5.04 12.26
C VAL A 654 -31.85 5.58 13.49
N THR A 655 -32.84 4.82 13.97
CA THR A 655 -33.60 5.11 15.20
C THR A 655 -33.27 4.16 16.35
N ASP A 656 -32.49 3.09 16.10
CA ASP A 656 -32.02 2.13 17.10
C ASP A 656 -30.50 1.94 16.93
N TYR A 657 -29.73 2.41 17.92
CA TYR A 657 -28.27 2.35 17.91
C TYR A 657 -27.75 0.96 18.29
N ALA A 658 -28.54 0.16 19.05
CA ALA A 658 -28.19 -1.23 19.33
C ALA A 658 -28.34 -2.11 18.08
N GLN A 659 -29.35 -1.88 17.26
CA GLN A 659 -29.48 -2.52 15.95
C GLN A 659 -28.31 -2.13 15.03
N LEU A 660 -28.02 -0.83 14.88
CA LEU A 660 -26.89 -0.40 14.03
C LEU A 660 -25.55 -0.99 14.50
N ARG A 661 -25.34 -1.14 15.82
CA ARG A 661 -24.18 -1.88 16.34
C ARG A 661 -24.08 -3.29 15.78
N VAL A 662 -25.17 -4.05 15.78
CA VAL A 662 -25.20 -5.44 15.29
C VAL A 662 -24.98 -5.50 13.79
N GLU A 663 -25.55 -4.55 13.03
CA GLU A 663 -25.31 -4.43 11.59
C GLU A 663 -23.84 -4.15 11.27
N LEU A 664 -23.18 -3.26 12.03
CA LEU A 664 -21.75 -2.97 11.87
C LEU A 664 -20.86 -4.16 12.24
N ASP A 665 -21.18 -4.92 13.31
CA ASP A 665 -20.44 -6.14 13.69
C ASP A 665 -20.59 -7.27 12.66
N ALA A 666 -21.70 -7.28 11.91
CA ALA A 666 -21.96 -8.26 10.85
C ALA A 666 -21.29 -7.92 9.51
N LEU A 667 -20.65 -6.74 9.38
CA LEU A 667 -19.94 -6.37 8.16
C LEU A 667 -18.69 -7.24 7.95
N PRO A 668 -18.34 -7.57 6.69
CA PRO A 668 -17.02 -8.11 6.38
C PRO A 668 -15.92 -7.12 6.79
N PRO A 669 -14.69 -7.60 7.09
CA PRO A 669 -13.56 -6.72 7.35
C PRO A 669 -13.30 -5.74 6.20
N ARG A 670 -12.94 -4.50 6.53
CA ARG A 670 -12.72 -3.39 5.59
C ARG A 670 -11.92 -3.76 4.33
N PRO A 671 -10.82 -4.56 4.38
CA PRO A 671 -10.05 -4.91 3.19
C PRO A 671 -10.83 -5.69 2.10
N VAL A 672 -11.95 -6.33 2.47
CA VAL A 672 -12.77 -7.14 1.53
C VAL A 672 -14.17 -6.57 1.30
N ARG A 673 -14.52 -5.44 1.95
CA ARG A 673 -15.75 -4.68 1.68
C ARG A 673 -15.73 -4.04 0.29
N ALA A 674 -16.87 -3.52 -0.14
CA ALA A 674 -16.96 -2.76 -1.39
C ALA A 674 -16.27 -1.39 -1.23
N ARG A 675 -15.50 -0.92 -2.23
CA ARG A 675 -14.88 0.42 -2.20
C ARG A 675 -15.89 1.52 -2.55
N VAL A 676 -16.95 1.60 -1.75
CA VAL A 676 -18.00 2.60 -1.92
C VAL A 676 -17.80 3.78 -0.99
N ARG A 677 -17.79 4.99 -1.55
CA ARG A 677 -17.80 6.21 -0.77
C ARG A 677 -19.05 6.26 0.10
N ALA A 678 -18.89 6.83 1.30
CA ALA A 678 -19.95 6.96 2.27
C ALA A 678 -20.65 5.62 2.65
N GLU A 679 -19.95 4.48 2.61
CA GLU A 679 -20.51 3.17 3.01
C GLU A 679 -21.19 3.20 4.38
N LEU A 680 -20.51 3.81 5.34
CA LEU A 680 -20.89 3.87 6.75
C LEU A 680 -21.58 5.19 7.13
N VAL A 681 -21.96 6.03 6.15
CA VAL A 681 -22.67 7.27 6.44
C VAL A 681 -24.13 6.95 6.75
N ARG A 682 -24.61 7.44 7.88
CA ARG A 682 -26.00 7.30 8.35
C ARG A 682 -26.50 8.64 8.88
N VAL A 683 -27.81 8.74 9.01
CA VAL A 683 -28.50 9.81 9.73
C VAL A 683 -29.07 9.20 11.00
N LEU A 684 -28.55 9.56 12.16
CA LEU A 684 -29.01 9.05 13.45
C LEU A 684 -30.06 10.00 14.02
N ALA A 685 -31.20 9.47 14.45
CA ALA A 685 -32.21 10.21 15.21
C ALA A 685 -31.71 10.41 16.65
N VAL A 686 -31.78 11.65 17.13
CA VAL A 686 -31.35 12.06 18.48
C VAL A 686 -32.60 12.27 19.33
N ALA A 687 -32.72 11.51 20.41
CA ALA A 687 -33.78 11.65 21.40
C ALA A 687 -33.33 12.47 22.63
N GLU A 688 -32.07 12.33 23.02
CA GLU A 688 -31.45 13.04 24.15
C GLU A 688 -29.99 13.39 23.80
N VAL A 689 -29.53 14.54 24.31
CA VAL A 689 -28.13 15.00 24.24
C VAL A 689 -27.56 15.01 25.65
N GLY A 690 -26.43 14.34 25.83
CA GLY A 690 -25.71 14.23 27.09
C GLY A 690 -24.57 15.23 27.24
N GLY A 691 -23.52 14.82 27.96
CA GLY A 691 -22.36 15.65 28.27
C GLY A 691 -21.48 15.98 27.06
N PHE A 692 -20.78 17.10 27.16
CA PHE A 692 -19.71 17.55 26.26
C PHE A 692 -18.36 17.31 26.95
N HIS A 693 -17.43 16.65 26.29
CA HIS A 693 -16.05 16.47 26.77
C HIS A 693 -15.08 16.99 25.71
N TYR A 694 -14.11 17.81 26.13
CA TYR A 694 -13.10 18.37 25.23
C TYR A 694 -11.70 17.94 25.66
N GLU A 695 -10.96 17.36 24.72
CA GLU A 695 -9.59 16.87 24.86
C GLU A 695 -8.64 17.91 24.24
N PRO A 696 -7.98 18.79 25.03
CA PRO A 696 -7.22 19.91 24.46
C PRO A 696 -5.99 19.49 23.66
N GLY A 697 -5.41 18.33 23.99
CA GLY A 697 -4.24 17.78 23.29
C GLY A 697 -4.53 17.35 21.85
N GLU A 698 -5.72 16.77 21.60
CA GLU A 698 -6.18 16.39 20.26
C GLU A 698 -6.99 17.51 19.58
N GLN A 699 -7.37 18.56 20.31
CA GLN A 699 -8.35 19.56 19.89
C GLN A 699 -9.68 18.92 19.46
N ARG A 700 -10.10 17.92 20.24
CA ARG A 700 -11.21 17.02 19.94
C ARG A 700 -12.36 17.22 20.92
N LEU A 701 -13.55 17.40 20.38
CA LEU A 701 -14.80 17.45 21.11
C LEU A 701 -15.53 16.13 20.94
N THR A 702 -16.04 15.58 22.04
CA THR A 702 -17.01 14.50 22.04
C THR A 702 -18.31 14.91 22.73
N VAL A 703 -19.44 14.45 22.20
CA VAL A 703 -20.79 14.69 22.74
C VAL A 703 -21.52 13.37 22.80
N GLU A 704 -22.10 13.02 23.95
CA GLU A 704 -22.96 11.83 24.04
C GLU A 704 -24.36 12.15 23.48
N ILE A 705 -24.91 11.24 22.67
CA ILE A 705 -26.29 11.30 22.17
C ILE A 705 -26.97 9.96 22.40
N ARG A 706 -28.29 9.96 22.57
CA ARG A 706 -29.08 8.73 22.78
C ARG A 706 -30.23 8.61 21.80
N ASP A 707 -30.55 7.36 21.45
CA ASP A 707 -31.77 7.01 20.73
C ASP A 707 -33.00 6.98 21.64
N VAL A 708 -34.17 6.73 21.06
CA VAL A 708 -35.45 6.63 21.79
C VAL A 708 -35.53 5.46 22.78
N ASN A 709 -34.60 4.50 22.68
CA ASN A 709 -34.47 3.34 23.55
C ASN A 709 -33.42 3.58 24.66
N GLY A 710 -32.78 4.76 24.71
CA GLY A 710 -31.75 5.13 25.67
C GLY A 710 -30.35 4.58 25.37
N ASN A 711 -30.13 3.95 24.20
CA ASN A 711 -28.81 3.49 23.77
C ASN A 711 -27.93 4.68 23.40
N ALA A 712 -26.67 4.70 23.84
CA ALA A 712 -25.76 5.81 23.61
C ALA A 712 -24.87 5.63 22.36
N ALA A 713 -24.64 6.74 21.65
CA ALA A 713 -23.58 6.94 20.68
C ALA A 713 -22.79 8.21 21.02
N THR A 714 -21.58 8.35 20.48
CA THR A 714 -20.71 9.50 20.71
C THR A 714 -20.48 10.23 19.40
N VAL A 715 -20.91 11.49 19.30
CA VAL A 715 -20.49 12.37 18.20
C VAL A 715 -19.09 12.86 18.52
N ALA A 716 -18.12 12.62 17.63
CA ALA A 716 -16.74 13.03 17.81
C ALA A 716 -16.32 13.96 16.67
N THR A 717 -15.77 15.12 16.99
CA THR A 717 -15.30 16.10 16.00
C THR A 717 -13.96 16.68 16.42
N THR A 718 -13.01 16.73 15.50
CA THR A 718 -11.67 17.28 15.73
C THR A 718 -11.51 18.59 14.96
N HIS A 719 -10.92 19.61 15.58
CA HIS A 719 -10.60 20.86 14.90
C HIS A 719 -9.74 20.63 13.65
N ALA A 720 -9.97 21.42 12.60
CA ALA A 720 -9.11 21.47 11.43
C ALA A 720 -9.01 22.90 10.92
N ALA A 721 -7.80 23.36 10.61
CA ALA A 721 -7.55 24.74 10.17
C ALA A 721 -8.34 25.13 8.91
N VAL A 722 -8.66 24.17 8.04
CA VAL A 722 -9.48 24.37 6.82
C VAL A 722 -10.99 24.49 7.12
N ALA A 723 -11.44 24.05 8.29
CA ALA A 723 -12.83 24.04 8.72
C ALA A 723 -12.94 24.72 10.11
N PRO A 724 -12.63 26.03 10.19
CA PRO A 724 -12.32 26.67 11.47
C PRO A 724 -13.48 26.71 12.46
N GLY A 725 -14.74 26.85 12.00
CA GLY A 725 -15.92 26.84 12.85
C GLY A 725 -16.47 25.45 13.19
N ARG A 726 -15.77 24.36 12.80
CA ARG A 726 -16.29 22.98 12.90
C ARG A 726 -16.65 22.57 14.34
N VAL A 727 -15.78 22.84 15.30
CA VAL A 727 -16.02 22.45 16.71
C VAL A 727 -17.16 23.31 17.28
N ASP A 728 -17.07 24.63 17.10
CA ASP A 728 -18.07 25.60 17.55
C ASP A 728 -19.48 25.27 17.03
N ALA A 729 -19.61 24.95 15.74
CA ALA A 729 -20.89 24.61 15.12
C ALA A 729 -21.52 23.33 15.71
N VAL A 730 -20.70 22.35 16.12
CA VAL A 730 -21.18 21.15 16.82
C VAL A 730 -21.62 21.49 18.25
N VAL A 731 -20.88 22.34 18.97
CA VAL A 731 -21.32 22.85 20.29
C VAL A 731 -22.64 23.62 20.18
N ALA A 732 -22.74 24.56 19.23
CA ALA A 732 -23.93 25.36 18.98
C ALA A 732 -25.16 24.50 18.63
N ALA A 733 -24.99 23.50 17.77
CA ALA A 733 -26.07 22.59 17.38
C ALA A 733 -26.58 21.75 18.56
N PHE A 734 -25.70 21.15 19.35
CA PHE A 734 -26.08 20.26 20.44
C PHE A 734 -26.46 20.97 21.74
N SER A 735 -26.02 22.22 21.95
CA SER A 735 -26.44 23.06 23.10
C SER A 735 -27.84 23.68 22.93
N GLY A 736 -28.49 23.47 21.78
CA GLY A 736 -29.82 24.00 21.50
C GLY A 736 -29.85 25.45 20.97
N LYS A 737 -28.70 26.07 20.65
CA LYS A 737 -28.62 27.43 20.06
C LYS A 737 -29.42 27.54 18.76
N HIS A 738 -29.59 26.44 18.04
CA HIS A 738 -30.37 26.33 16.80
C HIS A 738 -31.67 25.53 16.97
N GLY A 739 -32.25 25.54 18.18
CA GLY A 739 -33.42 24.72 18.52
C GLY A 739 -33.07 23.27 18.81
N THR A 740 -34.07 22.39 18.88
CA THR A 740 -33.84 21.00 19.34
C THR A 740 -33.12 20.18 18.28
N PRO A 741 -31.90 19.64 18.54
CA PRO A 741 -31.21 18.76 17.60
C PRO A 741 -31.97 17.44 17.46
N ARG A 742 -32.41 17.12 16.24
CA ARG A 742 -33.25 15.94 15.95
C ARG A 742 -32.47 14.84 15.24
N TYR A 743 -31.48 15.21 14.43
CA TYR A 743 -30.69 14.25 13.67
C TYR A 743 -29.24 14.68 13.50
N VAL A 744 -28.32 13.71 13.47
CA VAL A 744 -26.94 13.91 13.03
C VAL A 744 -26.60 12.98 11.87
N ALA A 745 -26.12 13.55 10.78
CA ALA A 745 -25.59 12.85 9.63
C ALA A 745 -24.07 12.79 9.70
N GLY A 746 -23.48 11.61 9.54
CA GLY A 746 -22.04 11.42 9.66
C GLY A 746 -21.59 10.00 9.36
N ALA A 747 -20.27 9.79 9.29
CA ALA A 747 -19.70 8.46 9.16
C ALA A 747 -19.70 7.75 10.53
N VAL A 748 -20.36 6.61 10.61
CA VAL A 748 -20.49 5.82 11.84
C VAL A 748 -19.46 4.69 11.85
N HIS A 749 -18.77 4.52 12.96
CA HIS A 749 -17.85 3.40 13.19
C HIS A 749 -18.02 2.84 14.61
N ARG A 750 -17.39 1.70 14.88
CA ARG A 750 -17.20 1.24 16.26
C ARG A 750 -16.10 2.08 16.91
N GLY A 751 -16.34 2.46 18.16
CA GLY A 751 -15.34 2.97 19.09
C GLY A 751 -15.39 2.10 20.34
N GLY A 752 -14.60 1.04 20.37
CA GLY A 752 -14.72 -0.08 21.31
C GLY A 752 -16.17 -0.59 21.47
N ARG A 753 -16.78 -0.33 22.64
CA ARG A 753 -18.16 -0.77 22.96
C ARG A 753 -19.27 0.20 22.51
N LYS A 754 -18.92 1.42 22.08
CA LYS A 754 -19.86 2.49 21.68
C LYS A 754 -19.89 2.63 20.15
N LEU A 755 -20.93 3.30 19.64
CA LEU A 755 -20.91 3.87 18.29
C LEU A 755 -20.24 5.23 18.33
N VAL A 756 -19.42 5.53 17.34
CA VAL A 756 -18.82 6.86 17.14
C VAL A 756 -19.27 7.43 15.81
N VAL A 757 -19.72 8.68 15.80
CA VAL A 757 -20.20 9.41 14.62
C VAL A 757 -19.28 10.59 14.36
N ASP A 758 -18.66 10.62 13.19
CA ASP A 758 -17.92 11.78 12.68
C ASP A 758 -18.90 12.67 11.88
N PRO A 759 -19.31 13.85 12.39
CA PRO A 759 -20.47 14.59 11.87
C PRO A 759 -20.14 15.37 10.59
N TYR A 760 -20.97 15.18 9.57
CA TYR A 760 -20.98 15.92 8.31
C TYR A 760 -22.10 16.97 8.27
N GLY A 761 -23.22 16.73 8.96
CA GLY A 761 -24.33 17.67 9.08
C GLY A 761 -25.22 17.37 10.28
N ILE A 762 -25.84 18.39 10.87
CA ILE A 762 -26.74 18.28 12.03
C ILE A 762 -28.03 19.02 11.71
N LEU A 763 -29.18 18.39 11.94
CA LEU A 763 -30.49 18.98 11.73
C LEU A 763 -31.16 19.25 13.07
N ALA A 764 -31.33 20.54 13.38
CA ALA A 764 -32.10 21.07 14.49
C ALA A 764 -33.35 21.79 13.93
N ASP A 765 -33.68 22.99 14.41
CA ASP A 765 -34.78 23.79 13.86
C ASP A 765 -34.27 24.73 12.75
N GLY A 766 -34.53 24.38 11.49
CA GLY A 766 -34.11 25.15 10.31
C GLY A 766 -33.45 24.29 9.23
N PRO A 767 -32.60 24.87 8.35
CA PRO A 767 -31.78 24.09 7.43
C PRO A 767 -30.67 23.33 8.18
N PRO A 768 -30.16 22.20 7.65
CA PRO A 768 -29.03 21.49 8.22
C PRO A 768 -27.79 22.37 8.44
N ILE A 769 -27.25 22.32 9.65
CA ILE A 769 -25.95 22.90 10.01
C ILE A 769 -24.87 21.99 9.44
N VAL A 770 -23.90 22.54 8.73
CA VAL A 770 -22.79 21.79 8.13
C VAL A 770 -21.49 22.24 8.80
N PRO A 771 -20.96 21.49 9.79
CA PRO A 771 -19.85 21.95 10.63
C PRO A 771 -18.63 22.42 9.83
N ASP A 772 -18.30 21.71 8.75
CA ASP A 772 -17.15 22.03 7.90
C ASP A 772 -17.29 23.30 7.05
N LEU A 773 -18.50 23.86 6.96
CA LEU A 773 -18.83 25.05 6.18
C LEU A 773 -19.26 26.23 7.07
N ALA A 774 -19.24 26.05 8.40
CA ALA A 774 -19.71 27.04 9.37
C ALA A 774 -18.63 28.09 9.67
N ASP A 775 -19.04 29.36 9.72
CA ASP A 775 -18.22 30.46 10.23
C ASP A 775 -17.82 30.21 11.71
N LYS A 776 -16.71 30.79 12.16
CA LYS A 776 -16.26 30.72 13.57
C LYS A 776 -17.29 31.36 14.50
N ASP A 777 -17.61 30.72 15.62
CA ASP A 777 -18.49 31.30 16.64
C ASP A 777 -17.65 31.95 17.75
N GLN A 778 -17.66 33.28 17.81
CA GLN A 778 -16.89 34.01 18.84
C GLN A 778 -17.50 33.86 20.24
N ASP A 779 -18.78 33.46 20.32
CA ASP A 779 -19.53 33.28 21.57
C ASP A 779 -19.60 31.80 22.01
N ALA A 780 -18.72 30.94 21.49
CA ALA A 780 -18.69 29.52 21.84
C ALA A 780 -18.51 29.30 23.35
N ALA A 781 -19.34 28.43 23.92
CA ALA A 781 -19.29 28.11 25.35
C ALA A 781 -17.92 27.55 25.75
N ARG A 782 -17.37 28.02 26.88
CA ARG A 782 -16.09 27.50 27.41
C ARG A 782 -16.26 26.03 27.82
N LEU A 783 -15.73 25.13 27.01
CA LEU A 783 -15.66 23.71 27.30
C LEU A 783 -14.71 23.48 28.49
N VAL A 784 -15.13 22.62 29.42
CA VAL A 784 -14.25 22.17 30.52
C VAL A 784 -13.29 21.14 29.94
N PRO A 785 -11.96 21.30 30.11
CA PRO A 785 -10.99 20.31 29.65
C PRO A 785 -11.11 19.06 30.53
N ASP A 786 -11.23 17.91 29.88
CA ASP A 786 -11.21 16.60 30.52
C ASP A 786 -9.97 15.82 30.06
N VAL A 787 -9.36 15.05 30.97
CA VAL A 787 -8.13 14.29 30.69
C VAL A 787 -8.46 12.81 30.84
N SER A 788 -9.01 12.24 29.78
CA SER A 788 -9.13 10.78 29.66
C SER A 788 -7.74 10.17 29.40
N PRO A 789 -7.35 9.11 30.11
CA PRO A 789 -6.13 8.35 29.77
C PRO A 789 -6.32 7.67 28.41
N GLY A 790 -5.28 7.66 27.58
CA GLY A 790 -5.28 7.01 26.27
C GLY A 790 -5.56 5.50 26.36
N ASP A 791 -6.17 4.93 25.32
CA ASP A 791 -6.43 3.49 25.25
C ASP A 791 -5.14 2.72 24.92
N PRO A 792 -4.60 1.90 25.85
CA PRO A 792 -3.37 1.14 25.60
C PRO A 792 -3.50 0.12 24.47
N LEU A 793 -4.73 -0.29 24.13
CA LEU A 793 -5.02 -1.23 23.05
C LEU A 793 -4.89 -0.52 21.69
N ALA A 794 -5.52 0.65 21.54
CA ALA A 794 -5.35 1.52 20.37
C ALA A 794 -3.90 1.96 20.17
N GLU A 795 -3.18 2.33 21.24
CA GLU A 795 -1.75 2.68 21.17
C GLU A 795 -0.90 1.51 20.63
N ALA A 796 -1.08 0.29 21.16
CA ALA A 796 -0.33 -0.89 20.74
C ALA A 796 -0.60 -1.26 19.26
N VAL A 797 -1.85 -1.13 18.82
CA VAL A 797 -2.23 -1.37 17.42
C VAL A 797 -1.70 -0.28 16.49
N THR A 798 -1.72 0.99 16.92
CA THR A 798 -1.17 2.12 16.17
C THR A 798 0.34 2.01 16.01
N GLN A 799 1.07 1.61 17.06
CA GLN A 799 2.52 1.36 16.96
C GLN A 799 2.84 0.20 16.01
N ALA A 800 2.11 -0.91 16.09
CA ALA A 800 2.29 -2.03 15.17
C ALA A 800 1.94 -1.65 13.72
N ALA A 801 0.94 -0.79 13.54
CA ALA A 801 0.57 -0.24 12.23
C ALA A 801 1.69 0.60 11.63
N ALA A 802 2.27 1.51 12.41
CA ALA A 802 3.37 2.38 11.97
C ALA A 802 4.63 1.59 11.58
N VAL A 803 5.02 0.56 12.35
CA VAL A 803 6.19 -0.27 12.02
C VAL A 803 5.97 -1.06 10.71
N LEU A 804 4.77 -1.60 10.47
CA LEU A 804 4.47 -2.27 9.20
C LEU A 804 4.39 -1.28 8.02
N ALA A 805 3.94 -0.04 8.25
CA ALA A 805 3.95 1.03 7.27
C ALA A 805 5.37 1.48 6.90
N GLU A 806 6.30 1.54 7.85
CA GLU A 806 7.72 1.84 7.62
C GLU A 806 8.37 0.86 6.62
N ALA A 807 7.98 -0.42 6.67
CA ALA A 807 8.42 -1.44 5.72
C ALA A 807 7.85 -1.25 4.30
N ALA A 808 6.61 -0.80 4.15
CA ALA A 808 6.05 -0.45 2.84
C ALA A 808 6.64 0.86 2.28
N HIS A 809 7.01 1.80 3.15
CA HIS A 809 7.71 3.02 2.77
C HIS A 809 9.11 2.72 2.23
N THR A 810 9.94 2.08 3.06
CA THR A 810 11.38 1.91 2.83
C THR A 810 11.68 0.72 1.92
N GLY A 811 10.84 -0.31 1.97
CA GLY A 811 11.05 -1.59 1.28
C GLY A 811 11.66 -2.64 2.19
N LEU A 812 11.15 -3.88 2.13
CA LEU A 812 11.68 -5.02 2.88
C LEU A 812 13.18 -5.26 2.63
N ALA A 813 13.69 -4.93 1.44
CA ALA A 813 15.10 -5.11 1.06
C ALA A 813 16.02 -3.99 1.58
N HIS A 814 15.45 -2.92 2.14
CA HIS A 814 16.14 -1.68 2.48
C HIS A 814 15.81 -1.21 3.91
N LEU A 815 15.26 -2.10 4.75
CA LEU A 815 14.89 -1.81 6.13
C LEU A 815 16.06 -1.22 6.95
N PRO A 816 15.84 -0.17 7.76
CA PRO A 816 16.88 0.40 8.61
C PRO A 816 17.40 -0.60 9.66
N GLY A 817 18.67 -0.48 10.07
CA GLY A 817 19.30 -1.43 11.00
C GLY A 817 18.58 -1.61 12.35
N GLY A 818 17.88 -0.58 12.85
CA GLY A 818 17.06 -0.66 14.08
C GLY A 818 15.60 -1.08 13.86
N TYR A 819 15.21 -1.48 12.66
CA TYR A 819 13.85 -1.96 12.37
C TYR A 819 13.49 -3.24 13.16
N PRO A 820 14.37 -4.26 13.30
CA PRO A 820 14.05 -5.47 14.07
C PRO A 820 13.68 -5.18 15.52
N ASP A 821 14.36 -4.22 16.16
CA ASP A 821 14.09 -3.83 17.55
C ASP A 821 12.70 -3.18 17.69
N ARG A 822 12.33 -2.27 16.76
CA ARG A 822 10.98 -1.67 16.73
C ARG A 822 9.89 -2.71 16.49
N LEU A 823 10.13 -3.68 15.60
CA LEU A 823 9.20 -4.77 15.35
C LEU A 823 9.01 -5.66 16.59
N ALA A 824 10.10 -6.00 17.29
CA ALA A 824 10.07 -6.74 18.54
C ALA A 824 9.36 -5.95 19.66
N GLU A 825 9.57 -4.63 19.75
CA GLU A 825 8.88 -3.79 20.72
C GLU A 825 7.38 -3.74 20.46
N ALA A 826 6.94 -3.52 19.22
CA ALA A 826 5.54 -3.53 18.82
C ALA A 826 4.89 -4.89 19.11
N ARG A 827 5.58 -6.00 18.80
CA ARG A 827 5.14 -7.36 19.15
C ARG A 827 4.97 -7.53 20.67
N ASN A 828 5.91 -7.03 21.47
CA ASN A 828 5.85 -7.09 22.93
C ASN A 828 4.76 -6.20 23.53
N ARG A 829 4.42 -5.07 22.88
CA ARG A 829 3.27 -4.24 23.24
C ARG A 829 1.96 -5.01 23.00
N LEU A 830 1.77 -5.54 21.79
CA LEU A 830 0.61 -6.37 21.42
C LEU A 830 0.42 -7.57 22.35
N ALA A 831 1.50 -8.28 22.70
CA ALA A 831 1.44 -9.41 23.61
C ALA A 831 1.02 -9.01 25.03
N ARG A 832 1.49 -7.86 25.55
CA ARG A 832 1.11 -7.35 26.88
C ARG A 832 -0.36 -6.93 26.97
N VAL A 833 -0.95 -6.45 25.89
CA VAL A 833 -2.40 -6.12 25.81
C VAL A 833 -3.28 -7.30 25.37
N GLY A 834 -2.74 -8.53 25.34
CA GLY A 834 -3.48 -9.76 25.05
C GLY A 834 -3.73 -10.08 23.57
N LEU A 835 -3.21 -9.27 22.63
CA LEU A 835 -3.35 -9.47 21.18
C LEU A 835 -2.37 -10.53 20.62
N HIS A 836 -2.30 -11.69 21.27
CA HIS A 836 -1.30 -12.74 20.98
C HIS A 836 -1.32 -13.22 19.52
N ARG A 837 -2.47 -13.31 18.87
CA ARG A 837 -2.57 -13.70 17.45
C ARG A 837 -1.97 -12.67 16.48
N VAL A 838 -1.95 -11.39 16.87
CA VAL A 838 -1.32 -10.32 16.07
C VAL A 838 0.19 -10.32 16.35
N ALA A 839 0.58 -10.46 17.63
CA ALA A 839 1.97 -10.62 18.04
C ALA A 839 2.68 -11.76 17.29
N VAL A 840 2.06 -12.95 17.20
CA VAL A 840 2.59 -14.11 16.45
C VAL A 840 2.76 -13.83 14.95
N ALA A 841 1.93 -12.97 14.35
CA ALA A 841 2.09 -12.59 12.95
C ALA A 841 3.29 -11.65 12.73
N LEU A 842 3.58 -10.76 13.70
CA LEU A 842 4.81 -9.96 13.69
C LEU A 842 6.06 -10.84 13.89
N ASP A 843 6.01 -11.85 14.77
CA ASP A 843 7.10 -12.83 14.92
C ASP A 843 7.29 -13.66 13.63
N SER A 844 6.20 -14.03 12.96
CA SER A 844 6.23 -14.75 11.69
C SER A 844 6.88 -13.93 10.58
N LEU A 845 6.65 -12.60 10.56
CA LEU A 845 7.39 -11.68 9.69
C LEU A 845 8.87 -11.61 10.08
N ALA A 846 9.18 -11.39 11.35
CA ALA A 846 10.56 -11.27 11.84
C ALA A 846 11.43 -12.50 11.47
N ALA A 847 10.86 -13.70 11.53
CA ALA A 847 11.52 -14.95 11.19
C ALA A 847 11.90 -15.12 9.70
N VAL A 848 11.31 -14.33 8.79
CA VAL A 848 11.56 -14.39 7.34
C VAL A 848 12.19 -13.11 6.77
N LEU A 849 12.56 -12.15 7.62
CA LEU A 849 13.34 -10.99 7.20
C LEU A 849 14.81 -11.40 6.97
N GLY A 850 15.39 -10.89 5.89
CA GLY A 850 16.76 -11.20 5.48
C GLY A 850 17.23 -10.25 4.38
N PRO A 851 18.48 -10.40 3.89
CA PRO A 851 19.06 -9.51 2.89
C PRO A 851 18.41 -9.60 1.50
N ASP A 852 17.69 -10.69 1.21
CA ASP A 852 16.90 -10.91 -0.01
C ASP A 852 15.47 -11.35 0.37
N PRO A 853 14.53 -10.41 0.57
CA PRO A 853 13.18 -10.71 1.04
C PRO A 853 12.29 -11.26 -0.09
N GLY A 854 12.27 -12.58 -0.20
CA GLY A 854 11.42 -13.30 -1.14
C GLY A 854 9.92 -13.27 -0.82
N GLU A 855 9.17 -14.10 -1.54
CA GLU A 855 7.70 -14.23 -1.45
C GLU A 855 7.18 -14.53 -0.03
N ALA A 856 7.97 -15.25 0.78
CA ALA A 856 7.64 -15.53 2.18
C ALA A 856 7.55 -14.26 3.03
N ALA A 857 8.49 -13.31 2.86
CA ALA A 857 8.51 -12.05 3.60
C ALA A 857 7.33 -11.15 3.22
N VAL A 858 7.03 -11.03 1.93
CA VAL A 858 5.83 -10.34 1.41
C VAL A 858 4.55 -10.95 2.00
N THR A 859 4.46 -12.28 2.01
CA THR A 859 3.28 -13.02 2.49
C THR A 859 3.07 -12.85 3.99
N ALA A 860 4.14 -12.91 4.78
CA ALA A 860 4.11 -12.71 6.23
C ALA A 860 3.78 -11.26 6.60
N TRP A 861 4.37 -10.28 5.90
CA TRP A 861 4.04 -8.87 6.09
C TRP A 861 2.57 -8.59 5.79
N ALA A 862 2.05 -9.13 4.68
CA ALA A 862 0.64 -8.95 4.31
C ALA A 862 -0.30 -9.60 5.34
N ASP A 863 0.06 -10.75 5.90
CA ASP A 863 -0.72 -11.38 6.98
C ASP A 863 -0.71 -10.53 8.27
N ALA A 864 0.46 -10.02 8.66
CA ALA A 864 0.59 -9.12 9.80
C ALA A 864 -0.22 -7.82 9.61
N ARG A 865 -0.11 -7.15 8.44
CA ARG A 865 -0.81 -5.89 8.16
C ARG A 865 -2.32 -6.08 8.12
N ILE A 866 -2.81 -7.15 7.50
CA ILE A 866 -4.24 -7.49 7.50
C ILE A 866 -4.74 -7.70 8.93
N ARG A 867 -4.03 -8.44 9.78
CA ARG A 867 -4.45 -8.66 11.18
C ARG A 867 -4.44 -7.39 12.02
N VAL A 868 -3.40 -6.57 11.89
CA VAL A 868 -3.32 -5.26 12.58
C VAL A 868 -4.48 -4.36 12.16
N GLY A 869 -4.75 -4.25 10.85
CA GLY A 869 -5.87 -3.46 10.33
C GLY A 869 -7.23 -3.99 10.77
N MET A 870 -7.43 -5.31 10.81
CA MET A 870 -8.67 -5.94 11.30
C MET A 870 -8.92 -5.69 12.79
N VAL A 871 -7.89 -5.62 13.63
CA VAL A 871 -8.06 -5.25 15.04
C VAL A 871 -8.33 -3.75 15.16
N GLY A 872 -7.60 -2.90 14.41
CA GLY A 872 -7.83 -1.45 14.40
C GLY A 872 -9.20 -1.02 13.86
N GLU A 873 -9.94 -1.89 13.18
CA GLU A 873 -11.34 -1.66 12.76
C GLU A 873 -12.35 -1.86 13.92
N LEU A 874 -11.93 -2.52 15.01
CA LEU A 874 -12.76 -2.85 16.18
C LEU A 874 -12.52 -1.94 17.39
N LEU A 875 -11.52 -1.04 17.30
CA LEU A 875 -11.12 -0.09 18.33
C LEU A 875 -11.69 1.30 18.03
#